data_AF-A0A8J4SI64-F1
#
_entry.id   AF-A0A8J4SI64-F1
#
_cell.length_a   1.000
_cell.length_b   1.000
_cell.length_c   1.000
_cell.angle_alpha   90.00
_cell.angle_beta   90.00
_cell.angle_gamma   90.00
#
_symmetry.space_group_name_H-M   'P 1'
#
loop_
_entity.id
_entity.type
_entity.pdbx_description
1 polymer ?
#
loop_
_entity_poly.entity_id
_entity_poly.type
_entity_poly.pdbx_seq_one_letter_code
_entity_poly.pdbx_strand_id
1 'polypeptide(L)'
;MLAGGTLGVSLTFMEFIGIVLAGNLVLGIYTGALAHIAAKMGLSTHLLAKYAFGEKGSYLPSFLLGFTQVGWFGVGVAMFAIPVAKAMDWNVYLLILLFGLAMTASAIFGMKSLVILGYIAVPAIAILGGYSMFEGAGTLGGLEGLLDYNPSQTLTAAAALTICIGSFISGGTLTPDFARFSRTSRQAVTATVIAFFLGNSLMFLFGAVGAMAYNLADISEVMFLQGLLIPAIIVLGLNIWTTNDNALYASGLGFANITKISKKFFVIVNGIVGTVFAMWMYNNFVSFLNVLGAAIPSIGAIIIADYFFVKRRNYKPFADMTFKTVNWVAMVAWAIGVAFAQLAPGVTPLNALIGEPEWNLSGTLFEGIQRWSERKASLTHEDVKIRSKTALKWQMAQGIQHVRTHVDVTDPSLTAVKAMLEVKEEMAPYIDIQLVAFPQEGIHSYPNGVELLEESLKMGVDVVGGIPHFEFTREYGVDSMKVAFDLAEKYDRLIDIHCDEIDDEQSRFVEVVAKEAYERGLGSRTTASHTTAMGSYNDAYTYKLFRLLKMADLNFVSNPLVNIHLQGRFDTYPKRRGLTRVKELQEAGLNVCFGHDDIFDPWYPLGTGNMLQVLHMGIHASQLLGYDQIVNSIDLITKNSARTLHIEDVYGIEEGKPANFIVLEAENEYEAIRKQAGVLYSYRGGRKIAETKPRDTSIILEGGSENVTFNK
;
A
#
# COMPACT_ATOMS: atom_id res chain seq x y z
N MET A 1 -16.63 21.44 6.96
CA MET A 1 -17.97 21.03 7.44
C MET A 1 -18.44 19.74 6.79
N LEU A 2 -18.74 19.68 5.49
CA LEU A 2 -19.21 18.45 4.83
C LEU A 2 -18.28 17.23 5.05
N ALA A 3 -16.97 17.40 4.85
CA ALA A 3 -15.98 16.36 5.16
C ALA A 3 -16.02 15.95 6.64
N GLY A 4 -16.19 16.90 7.55
CA GLY A 4 -16.37 16.64 8.98
C GLY A 4 -17.65 15.85 9.29
N GLY A 5 -18.77 16.17 8.63
CA GLY A 5 -20.02 15.42 8.76
C GLY A 5 -19.89 13.99 8.22
N THR A 6 -19.20 13.82 7.09
CA THR A 6 -18.89 12.50 6.52
C THR A 6 -18.07 11.64 7.46
N LEU A 7 -17.02 12.22 8.07
CA LEU A 7 -16.22 11.52 9.09
C LEU A 7 -17.03 11.27 10.36
N GLY A 8 -17.91 12.20 10.75
CA GLY A 8 -18.70 12.10 11.97
C GLY A 8 -19.70 10.95 11.96
N VAL A 9 -20.34 10.65 10.82
CA VAL A 9 -21.24 9.50 10.70
C VAL A 9 -20.53 8.15 10.52
N SER A 10 -19.20 8.18 10.37
CA SER A 10 -18.40 7.01 9.96
C SER A 10 -17.31 6.57 10.96
N LEU A 11 -17.14 7.33 12.05
CA LEU A 11 -16.12 7.10 13.08
C LEU A 11 -16.73 7.32 14.47
N THR A 12 -16.17 6.64 15.47
CA THR A 12 -16.46 7.01 16.87
C THR A 12 -15.94 8.42 17.16
N PHE A 13 -16.45 9.07 18.20
CA PHE A 13 -16.05 10.44 18.52
C PHE A 13 -14.55 10.57 18.81
N MET A 14 -13.95 9.60 19.52
CA MET A 14 -12.53 9.61 19.83
C MET A 14 -11.65 9.36 18.59
N GLU A 15 -12.05 8.44 17.72
CA GLU A 15 -11.36 8.22 16.44
C GLU A 15 -11.43 9.47 15.57
N PHE A 16 -12.61 10.10 15.47
CA PHE A 16 -12.80 11.35 14.74
C PHE A 16 -11.84 12.44 15.23
N ILE A 17 -11.77 12.68 16.54
CA ILE A 17 -10.85 13.68 17.12
C ILE A 17 -9.40 13.33 16.79
N GLY A 18 -8.99 12.07 16.95
CA GLY A 18 -7.65 11.61 16.62
C GLY A 18 -7.28 11.86 15.15
N ILE A 19 -8.15 11.48 14.23
CA ILE A 19 -7.95 11.65 12.78
C ILE A 19 -7.86 13.13 12.39
N VAL A 20 -8.78 13.95 12.89
CA VAL A 20 -8.82 15.38 12.54
C VAL A 20 -7.59 16.11 13.05
N LEU A 21 -7.16 15.83 14.29
CA LEU A 21 -5.93 16.42 14.85
C LEU A 21 -4.69 15.96 14.09
N ALA A 22 -4.58 14.66 13.78
CA ALA A 22 -3.45 14.13 13.02
C ALA A 22 -3.37 14.69 11.60
N GLY A 23 -4.48 14.65 10.85
CA GLY A 23 -4.53 15.17 9.48
C GLY A 23 -4.25 16.68 9.40
N ASN A 24 -4.80 17.45 10.34
CA ASN A 24 -4.57 18.90 10.37
C ASN A 24 -3.18 19.27 10.89
N LEU A 25 -2.54 18.42 11.70
CA LEU A 25 -1.13 18.62 12.09
C LEU A 25 -0.22 18.51 10.85
N VAL A 26 -0.44 17.49 10.02
CA VAL A 26 0.29 17.31 8.76
C VAL A 26 0.08 18.53 7.86
N LEU A 27 -1.17 18.96 7.66
CA LEU A 27 -1.47 20.15 6.87
C LEU A 27 -0.81 21.41 7.47
N GLY A 28 -0.83 21.58 8.80
CA GLY A 28 -0.20 22.70 9.48
C GLY A 28 1.31 22.76 9.23
N ILE A 29 2.02 21.62 9.35
CA ILE A 29 3.46 21.55 9.08
C ILE A 29 3.76 21.85 7.61
N TYR A 30 3.03 21.21 6.69
CA TYR A 30 3.20 21.36 5.25
C TYR A 30 2.98 22.81 4.79
N THR A 31 1.85 23.39 5.17
CA THR A 31 1.49 24.78 4.83
C THR A 31 2.36 25.79 5.55
N GLY A 32 2.77 25.53 6.80
CA GLY A 32 3.72 26.35 7.53
C GLY A 32 5.08 26.44 6.84
N ALA A 33 5.61 25.32 6.33
CA ALA A 33 6.85 25.30 5.57
C ALA A 33 6.74 26.14 4.28
N LEU A 34 5.65 26.00 3.53
CA LEU A 34 5.38 26.82 2.35
C LEU A 34 5.22 28.32 2.68
N ALA A 35 4.51 28.65 3.77
CA ALA A 35 4.34 30.01 4.25
C ALA A 35 5.69 30.66 4.62
N HIS A 36 6.60 29.89 5.22
CA HIS A 36 7.96 30.36 5.53
C HIS A 36 8.68 30.82 4.27
N ILE A 37 8.68 29.98 3.22
CA ILE A 37 9.35 30.26 1.94
C ILE A 37 8.72 31.49 1.29
N ALA A 38 7.39 31.53 1.22
CA ALA A 38 6.64 32.62 0.61
C ALA A 38 6.93 33.98 1.26
N ALA A 39 6.91 34.04 2.59
CA ALA A 39 7.16 35.28 3.34
C ALA A 39 8.62 35.74 3.25
N LYS A 40 9.57 34.82 3.07
CA LYS A 40 10.98 35.16 2.85
C LYS A 40 11.25 35.66 1.44
N MET A 41 10.61 35.07 0.44
CA MET A 41 10.87 35.38 -0.97
C MET A 41 9.95 36.46 -1.54
N GLY A 42 8.77 36.69 -0.95
CA GLY A 42 7.75 37.60 -1.48
C GLY A 42 7.06 37.10 -2.77
N LEU A 43 7.13 35.80 -3.05
CA LEU A 43 6.71 35.20 -4.31
C LEU A 43 5.45 34.34 -4.17
N SER A 44 4.63 34.26 -5.23
CA SER A 44 3.53 33.30 -5.30
C SER A 44 4.05 31.87 -5.50
N THR A 45 3.18 30.91 -5.25
CA THR A 45 3.39 29.47 -5.47
C THR A 45 3.89 29.21 -6.88
N HIS A 46 3.29 29.87 -7.88
CA HIS A 46 3.64 29.72 -9.29
C HIS A 46 5.04 30.26 -9.64
N LEU A 47 5.51 31.30 -8.94
CA LEU A 47 6.85 31.83 -9.13
C LEU A 47 7.89 31.00 -8.37
N LEU A 48 7.54 30.49 -7.18
CA LEU A 48 8.36 29.52 -6.44
C LEU A 48 8.53 28.22 -7.23
N ALA A 49 7.48 27.76 -7.92
CA ALA A 49 7.54 26.60 -8.79
C ALA A 49 8.57 26.76 -9.92
N LYS A 50 8.92 27.98 -10.35
CA LYS A 50 10.01 28.17 -11.33
C LYS A 50 11.39 27.82 -10.78
N TYR A 51 11.63 28.01 -9.49
CA TYR A 51 12.89 27.59 -8.86
C TYR A 51 13.02 26.06 -8.91
N ALA A 52 11.96 25.37 -8.47
CA ALA A 52 11.98 23.91 -8.34
C ALA A 52 11.84 23.18 -9.69
N PHE A 53 10.89 23.59 -10.54
CA PHE A 53 10.54 22.89 -11.79
C PHE A 53 11.15 23.52 -13.05
N GLY A 54 11.76 24.71 -12.95
CA GLY A 54 12.21 25.48 -14.11
C GLY A 54 11.09 26.33 -14.74
N GLU A 55 11.44 27.13 -15.74
CA GLU A 55 10.53 28.14 -16.29
C GLU A 55 9.30 27.52 -16.98
N LYS A 56 9.51 26.65 -17.98
CA LYS A 56 8.42 25.92 -18.64
C LYS A 56 7.93 24.75 -17.81
N GLY A 57 8.79 24.14 -16.99
CA GLY A 57 8.38 23.08 -16.06
C GLY A 57 7.36 23.56 -15.03
N SER A 58 7.43 24.84 -14.60
CA SER A 58 6.44 25.45 -13.71
C SER A 58 5.02 25.48 -14.25
N TYR A 59 4.82 25.30 -15.57
CA TYR A 59 3.49 25.29 -16.18
C TYR A 59 2.64 24.13 -15.70
N LEU A 60 3.23 22.98 -15.42
CA LEU A 60 2.51 21.83 -14.89
C LEU A 60 1.93 22.13 -13.49
N PRO A 61 2.73 22.53 -12.47
CA PRO A 61 2.20 23.00 -11.20
C PRO A 61 1.17 24.13 -11.33
N SER A 62 1.43 25.13 -12.19
CA SER A 62 0.50 26.24 -12.41
C SER A 62 -0.82 25.81 -13.02
N PHE A 63 -0.81 24.85 -13.94
CA PHE A 63 -2.01 24.33 -14.59
C PHE A 63 -2.82 23.49 -13.60
N LEU A 64 -2.17 22.55 -12.91
CA LEU A 64 -2.84 21.69 -11.94
C LEU A 64 -3.44 22.52 -10.81
N LEU A 65 -2.64 23.35 -10.13
CA LEU A 65 -3.16 24.20 -9.08
C LEU A 65 -4.24 25.15 -9.61
N GLY A 66 -4.05 25.76 -10.79
CA GLY A 66 -5.03 26.68 -11.38
C GLY A 66 -6.36 26.01 -11.72
N PHE A 67 -6.33 24.89 -12.43
CA PHE A 67 -7.50 24.11 -12.83
C PHE A 67 -8.30 23.62 -11.62
N THR A 68 -7.60 23.14 -10.60
CA THR A 68 -8.26 22.63 -9.39
C THR A 68 -9.03 23.73 -8.65
N GLN A 69 -8.54 24.96 -8.65
CA GLN A 69 -9.28 26.08 -8.08
C GLN A 69 -10.52 26.46 -8.89
N VAL A 70 -10.51 26.26 -10.22
CA VAL A 70 -11.73 26.41 -11.04
C VAL A 70 -12.78 25.37 -10.63
N GLY A 71 -12.35 24.13 -10.38
CA GLY A 71 -13.22 23.07 -9.86
C GLY A 71 -13.81 23.41 -8.49
N TRP A 72 -12.99 23.86 -7.54
CA TRP A 72 -13.45 24.28 -6.21
C TRP A 72 -14.43 25.46 -6.25
N PHE A 73 -14.20 26.43 -7.16
CA PHE A 73 -15.16 27.49 -7.40
C PHE A 73 -16.53 26.94 -7.84
N GLY A 74 -16.54 26.03 -8.81
CA GLY A 74 -17.77 25.39 -9.30
C GLY A 74 -18.51 24.63 -8.19
N VAL A 75 -17.78 23.83 -7.40
CA VAL A 75 -18.35 23.12 -6.23
C VAL A 75 -18.94 24.12 -5.24
N GLY A 76 -18.22 25.19 -4.90
CA GLY A 76 -18.70 26.21 -3.97
C GLY A 76 -19.99 26.89 -4.46
N VAL A 77 -20.08 27.25 -5.75
CA VAL A 77 -21.29 27.84 -6.33
C VAL A 77 -22.48 26.88 -6.19
N ALA A 78 -22.29 25.60 -6.52
CA ALA A 78 -23.34 24.58 -6.38
C ALA A 78 -23.75 24.35 -4.91
N MET A 79 -22.77 24.25 -3.99
CA MET A 79 -23.00 24.08 -2.55
C MET A 79 -23.78 25.24 -1.94
N PHE A 80 -23.70 26.44 -2.52
CA PHE A 80 -24.53 27.56 -2.10
C PHE A 80 -25.90 27.57 -2.79
N ALA A 81 -25.95 27.30 -4.09
CA ALA A 81 -27.18 27.39 -4.86
C ALA A 81 -28.20 26.28 -4.52
N ILE A 82 -27.75 25.05 -4.22
CA ILE A 82 -28.63 23.90 -3.97
C ILE A 82 -29.50 24.08 -2.71
N PRO A 83 -28.93 24.43 -1.53
CA PRO A 83 -29.76 24.66 -0.34
C PRO A 83 -30.72 25.84 -0.51
N VAL A 84 -30.30 26.91 -1.20
CA VAL A 84 -31.16 28.07 -1.50
C VAL A 84 -32.31 27.68 -2.43
N ALA A 85 -32.03 26.89 -3.47
CA ALA A 85 -33.05 26.34 -4.37
C ALA A 85 -34.08 25.51 -3.61
N LYS A 86 -33.63 24.63 -2.69
CA LYS A 86 -34.48 23.78 -1.85
C LYS A 86 -35.33 24.59 -0.87
N ALA A 87 -34.77 25.65 -0.29
CA ALA A 87 -35.46 26.52 0.67
C ALA A 87 -36.52 27.42 0.02
N MET A 88 -36.26 27.89 -1.21
CA MET A 88 -37.08 28.88 -1.91
C MET A 88 -37.95 28.29 -3.03
N ASP A 89 -37.80 26.99 -3.33
CA ASP A 89 -38.38 26.29 -4.49
C ASP A 89 -38.05 26.96 -5.84
N TRP A 90 -36.78 27.34 -6.02
CA TRP A 90 -36.28 28.05 -7.20
C TRP A 90 -35.45 27.14 -8.12
N ASN A 91 -35.33 27.52 -9.39
CA ASN A 91 -34.50 26.78 -10.34
C ASN A 91 -33.01 26.86 -9.96
N VAL A 92 -32.41 25.71 -9.63
CA VAL A 92 -31.02 25.61 -9.18
C VAL A 92 -30.01 26.08 -10.24
N TYR A 93 -30.23 25.82 -11.53
CA TYR A 93 -29.32 26.23 -12.60
C TYR A 93 -29.30 27.75 -12.79
N LEU A 94 -30.46 28.41 -12.61
CA LEU A 94 -30.55 29.86 -12.61
C LEU A 94 -29.78 30.47 -11.42
N LEU A 95 -29.92 29.89 -10.24
CA LEU A 95 -29.18 30.33 -9.04
C LEU A 95 -27.67 30.13 -9.20
N ILE A 96 -27.22 28.99 -9.77
CA ILE A 96 -25.82 28.75 -10.09
C ILE A 96 -25.29 29.82 -11.04
N LEU A 97 -26.03 30.16 -12.10
CA LEU A 97 -25.63 31.20 -13.05
C LEU A 97 -25.50 32.56 -12.36
N LEU A 98 -26.51 32.95 -11.57
CA LEU A 98 -26.53 34.26 -10.90
C LEU A 98 -25.42 34.38 -9.85
N PHE A 99 -25.29 33.41 -8.95
CA PHE A 99 -24.27 33.42 -7.90
C PHE A 99 -22.86 33.25 -8.49
N GLY A 100 -22.69 32.41 -9.51
CA GLY A 100 -21.42 32.25 -10.20
C GLY A 100 -20.94 33.56 -10.84
N LEU A 101 -21.82 34.28 -11.55
CA LEU A 101 -21.49 35.59 -12.11
C LEU A 101 -21.20 36.64 -11.03
N ALA A 102 -21.99 36.66 -9.95
CA ALA A 102 -21.81 37.61 -8.85
C ALA A 102 -20.47 37.39 -8.11
N MET A 103 -20.13 36.14 -7.78
CA MET A 103 -18.85 35.78 -7.16
C MET A 103 -17.67 36.03 -8.10
N THR A 104 -17.85 35.81 -9.41
CA THR A 104 -16.82 36.15 -10.41
C THR A 104 -16.55 37.66 -10.45
N ALA A 105 -17.60 38.48 -10.36
CA ALA A 105 -17.46 39.93 -10.35
C ALA A 105 -16.73 40.45 -9.11
N SER A 106 -17.00 39.90 -7.91
CA SER A 106 -16.29 40.28 -6.68
C SER A 106 -14.80 39.90 -6.72
N ALA A 107 -14.47 38.74 -7.28
CA ALA A 107 -13.09 38.24 -7.37
C ALA A 107 -12.15 39.18 -8.18
N ILE A 108 -12.68 39.97 -9.12
CA ILE A 108 -11.89 40.92 -9.94
C ILE A 108 -11.24 42.03 -9.08
N PHE A 109 -11.90 42.43 -7.98
CA PHE A 109 -11.44 43.52 -7.10
C PHE A 109 -10.28 43.10 -6.18
N GLY A 110 -9.93 41.81 -6.15
CA GLY A 110 -8.72 41.28 -5.51
C GLY A 110 -8.75 41.29 -3.98
N MET A 111 -7.55 41.18 -3.38
CA MET A 111 -7.34 40.81 -1.97
C MET A 111 -7.91 41.79 -0.93
N LYS A 112 -8.18 43.05 -1.29
CA LYS A 112 -8.75 44.05 -0.35
C LYS A 112 -10.22 43.76 -0.03
N SER A 113 -11.01 43.31 -1.01
CA SER A 113 -12.41 42.95 -0.81
C SER A 113 -12.56 41.66 0.01
N LEU A 114 -11.67 40.70 -0.24
CA LEU A 114 -11.58 39.42 0.48
C LEU A 114 -11.40 39.58 2.00
N VAL A 115 -10.54 40.51 2.42
CA VAL A 115 -10.25 40.73 3.86
C VAL A 115 -11.47 41.27 4.61
N ILE A 116 -12.24 42.19 4.00
CA ILE A 116 -13.42 42.80 4.63
C ILE A 116 -14.51 41.76 4.83
N LEU A 117 -14.78 40.94 3.81
CA LEU A 117 -15.76 39.84 3.91
C LEU A 117 -15.35 38.80 4.96
N GLY A 118 -14.05 38.48 5.05
CA GLY A 118 -13.51 37.53 6.03
C GLY A 118 -13.72 37.96 7.48
N TYR A 119 -13.60 39.26 7.79
CA TYR A 119 -13.83 39.78 9.15
C TYR A 119 -15.26 39.58 9.66
N ILE A 120 -16.23 39.46 8.75
CA ILE A 120 -17.64 39.22 9.09
C ILE A 120 -17.93 37.71 9.05
N ALA A 121 -17.49 37.01 7.99
CA ALA A 121 -17.81 35.62 7.77
C ALA A 121 -17.22 34.68 8.84
N VAL A 122 -15.97 34.91 9.29
CA VAL A 122 -15.28 34.01 10.24
C VAL A 122 -15.92 34.02 11.64
N PRO A 123 -16.20 35.18 12.28
CA PRO A 123 -16.92 35.18 13.55
C PRO A 123 -18.35 34.64 13.41
N ALA A 124 -19.04 34.98 12.32
CA ALA A 124 -20.41 34.52 12.10
C ALA A 124 -20.50 32.99 11.98
N ILE A 125 -19.58 32.35 11.25
CA ILE A 125 -19.55 30.88 11.15
C ILE A 125 -19.12 30.21 12.44
N ALA A 126 -18.23 30.84 13.23
CA ALA A 126 -17.86 30.32 14.55
C ALA A 126 -19.05 30.32 15.53
N ILE A 127 -19.86 31.38 15.51
CA ILE A 127 -21.07 31.48 16.33
C ILE A 127 -22.12 30.47 15.88
N LEU A 128 -22.45 30.44 14.59
CA LEU A 128 -23.47 29.54 14.04
C LEU A 128 -23.06 28.07 14.20
N GLY A 129 -21.83 27.72 13.83
CA GLY A 129 -21.30 26.36 13.95
C GLY A 129 -21.19 25.91 15.40
N GLY A 130 -20.78 26.81 16.31
CA GLY A 130 -20.74 26.52 17.75
C GLY A 130 -22.12 26.27 18.33
N TYR A 131 -23.12 27.05 17.94
CA TYR A 131 -24.51 26.84 18.34
C TYR A 131 -25.06 25.51 17.83
N SER A 132 -24.90 25.23 16.52
CA SER A 132 -25.33 23.97 15.89
C SER A 132 -24.68 22.74 16.54
N MET A 133 -23.39 22.83 16.86
CA MET A 133 -22.65 21.79 17.59
C MET A 133 -23.19 21.59 19.01
N PHE A 134 -23.49 22.67 19.74
CA PHE A 134 -24.05 22.60 21.08
C PHE A 134 -25.43 21.93 21.10
N GLU A 135 -26.31 22.31 20.16
CA GLU A 135 -27.64 21.70 20.01
C GLU A 135 -27.55 20.22 19.60
N GLY A 136 -26.65 19.88 18.66
CA GLY A 136 -26.40 18.50 18.25
C GLY A 136 -25.90 17.63 19.41
N ALA A 137 -24.93 18.13 20.19
CA ALA A 137 -24.47 17.45 21.40
C ALA A 137 -25.60 17.28 22.43
N GLY A 138 -26.44 18.30 22.62
CA GLY A 138 -27.59 18.22 23.51
C GLY A 138 -28.59 17.13 23.11
N THR A 139 -28.83 16.96 21.80
CA THR A 139 -29.70 15.91 21.25
C THR A 139 -29.19 14.50 21.53
N LEU A 140 -27.87 14.33 21.61
CA LEU A 140 -27.22 13.06 21.93
C LEU A 140 -27.13 12.77 23.44
N GLY A 141 -27.52 13.69 24.33
CA GLY A 141 -27.36 13.54 25.77
C GLY A 141 -26.07 14.17 26.33
N GLY A 142 -25.45 15.08 25.58
CA GLY A 142 -24.25 15.82 25.97
C GLY A 142 -22.96 15.11 25.59
N LEU A 143 -21.89 15.38 26.35
CA LEU A 143 -20.56 14.82 26.07
C LEU A 143 -20.51 13.29 26.24
N GLU A 144 -21.25 12.76 27.20
CA GLU A 144 -21.36 11.32 27.45
C GLU A 144 -21.96 10.60 26.25
N GLY A 145 -23.07 11.13 25.71
CA GLY A 145 -23.68 10.58 24.50
C GLY A 145 -22.85 10.73 23.22
N LEU A 146 -21.95 11.72 23.16
CA LEU A 146 -20.95 11.79 22.08
C LEU A 146 -19.88 10.72 22.22
N LEU A 147 -19.41 10.44 23.44
CA LEU A 147 -18.40 9.40 23.69
C LEU A 147 -18.95 7.99 23.45
N ASP A 148 -20.24 7.78 23.72
CA ASP A 148 -20.93 6.50 23.51
C ASP A 148 -21.47 6.33 22.08
N TYR A 149 -21.32 7.34 21.22
CA TYR A 149 -21.79 7.28 19.83
C TYR A 149 -21.05 6.18 19.04
N ASN A 150 -21.82 5.29 18.44
CA ASN A 150 -21.32 4.21 17.59
C ASN A 150 -21.83 4.39 16.15
N PRO A 151 -20.94 4.57 15.15
CA PRO A 151 -21.36 4.87 13.79
C PRO A 151 -22.01 3.67 13.09
N SER A 152 -22.95 3.95 12.18
CA SER A 152 -23.63 2.92 11.37
C SER A 152 -22.81 2.43 10.18
N GLN A 153 -21.79 3.21 9.78
CA GLN A 153 -20.85 2.89 8.72
C GLN A 153 -19.44 2.99 9.29
N THR A 154 -18.53 2.13 8.88
CA THR A 154 -17.14 2.17 9.35
C THR A 154 -16.22 2.63 8.23
N LEU A 155 -15.47 3.70 8.47
CA LEU A 155 -14.42 4.16 7.58
C LEU A 155 -13.05 3.77 8.15
N THR A 156 -12.13 3.28 7.32
CA THR A 156 -10.76 3.00 7.78
C THR A 156 -10.05 4.30 8.17
N ALA A 157 -9.14 4.23 9.16
CA ALA A 157 -8.33 5.38 9.57
C ALA A 157 -7.57 6.02 8.39
N ALA A 158 -7.11 5.21 7.43
CA ALA A 158 -6.42 5.70 6.24
C ALA A 158 -7.34 6.48 5.28
N ALA A 159 -8.55 5.98 5.02
CA ALA A 159 -9.55 6.70 4.24
C ALA A 159 -9.99 7.99 4.96
N ALA A 160 -10.11 7.94 6.29
CA ALA A 160 -10.48 9.09 7.11
C ALA A 160 -9.42 10.20 7.07
N LEU A 161 -8.14 9.85 7.23
CA LEU A 161 -7.01 10.78 7.08
C LEU A 161 -6.93 11.33 5.65
N THR A 162 -7.22 10.52 4.64
CA THR A 162 -7.26 10.95 3.23
C THR A 162 -8.31 12.02 3.01
N ILE A 163 -9.52 11.83 3.53
CA ILE A 163 -10.59 12.83 3.46
C ILE A 163 -10.17 14.11 4.22
N CYS A 164 -9.60 13.96 5.42
CA CYS A 164 -9.17 15.10 6.25
C CYS A 164 -8.11 15.95 5.53
N ILE A 165 -7.04 15.33 5.03
CA ILE A 165 -5.93 16.02 4.37
C ILE A 165 -6.36 16.53 2.98
N GLY A 166 -7.01 15.66 2.18
CA GLY A 166 -7.43 15.95 0.81
C GLY A 166 -8.39 17.13 0.70
N SER A 167 -9.22 17.36 1.71
CA SER A 167 -10.16 18.49 1.77
C SER A 167 -9.47 19.85 1.63
N PHE A 168 -8.22 19.99 2.09
CA PHE A 168 -7.52 21.28 2.14
C PHE A 168 -6.13 21.27 1.52
N ILE A 169 -5.62 20.12 1.04
CA ILE A 169 -4.26 20.04 0.50
C ILE A 169 -4.02 20.93 -0.72
N SER A 170 -5.04 21.13 -1.57
CA SER A 170 -4.94 22.01 -2.74
C SER A 170 -4.79 23.48 -2.33
N GLY A 171 -5.66 23.96 -1.44
CA GLY A 171 -5.55 25.32 -0.87
C GLY A 171 -4.27 25.49 -0.04
N GLY A 172 -3.88 24.45 0.70
CA GLY A 172 -2.64 24.43 1.47
C GLY A 172 -1.39 24.57 0.60
N THR A 173 -1.36 23.93 -0.56
CA THR A 173 -0.25 24.07 -1.51
C THR A 173 -0.14 25.49 -2.09
N LEU A 174 -1.28 26.20 -2.16
CA LEU A 174 -1.37 27.60 -2.61
C LEU A 174 -1.15 28.63 -1.51
N THR A 175 -0.86 28.20 -0.27
CA THR A 175 -0.52 29.09 0.85
C THR A 175 0.45 30.23 0.48
N PRO A 176 1.50 30.01 -0.35
CA PRO A 176 2.41 31.09 -0.74
C PRO A 176 1.76 32.29 -1.41
N ASP A 177 0.63 32.12 -2.10
CA ASP A 177 -0.05 33.21 -2.81
C ASP A 177 -0.58 34.28 -1.85
N PHE A 178 -0.87 33.87 -0.62
CA PHE A 178 -1.38 34.71 0.47
C PHE A 178 -0.28 35.06 1.47
N ALA A 179 0.52 34.07 1.88
CA ALA A 179 1.55 34.24 2.92
C ALA A 179 2.66 35.23 2.51
N ARG A 180 2.91 35.42 1.22
CA ARG A 180 3.91 36.36 0.68
C ARG A 180 3.72 37.82 1.09
N PHE A 181 2.51 38.22 1.49
CA PHE A 181 2.22 39.58 1.93
C PHE A 181 2.55 39.82 3.42
N SER A 182 2.98 38.78 4.14
CA SER A 182 3.35 38.88 5.54
C SER A 182 4.66 39.66 5.72
N ARG A 183 4.72 40.51 6.76
CA ARG A 183 5.93 41.29 7.08
C ARG A 183 7.09 40.41 7.56
N THR A 184 6.77 39.32 8.26
CA THR A 184 7.76 38.40 8.79
C THR A 184 7.36 36.96 8.54
N SER A 185 8.37 36.11 8.37
CA SER A 185 8.17 34.67 8.20
C SER A 185 7.53 34.01 9.43
N ARG A 186 7.88 34.45 10.64
CA ARG A 186 7.25 33.95 11.88
C ARG A 186 5.74 34.21 11.89
N GLN A 187 5.31 35.42 11.53
CA GLN A 187 3.88 35.74 11.44
C GLN A 187 3.17 34.87 10.39
N ALA A 188 3.79 34.69 9.21
CA ALA A 188 3.22 33.87 8.15
C ALA A 188 3.02 32.40 8.60
N VAL A 189 4.04 31.81 9.22
CA VAL A 189 3.98 30.43 9.73
C VAL A 189 2.94 30.31 10.83
N THR A 190 2.99 31.17 11.85
CA THR A 190 2.05 31.10 12.98
C THR A 190 0.60 31.26 12.53
N ALA A 191 0.30 32.25 11.67
CA ALA A 191 -1.05 32.45 11.16
C ALA A 191 -1.55 31.25 10.35
N THR A 192 -0.69 30.68 9.50
CA THR A 192 -1.04 29.53 8.65
C THR A 192 -1.26 28.27 9.48
N VAL A 193 -0.34 27.96 10.41
CA VAL A 193 -0.48 26.78 11.29
C VAL A 193 -1.74 26.90 12.13
N ILE A 194 -2.04 28.08 12.70
CA ILE A 194 -3.29 28.28 13.45
C ILE A 194 -4.52 28.06 12.53
N ALA A 195 -4.51 28.61 11.32
CA ALA A 195 -5.62 28.47 10.40
C ALA A 195 -5.88 27.01 9.98
N PHE A 196 -4.84 26.28 9.57
CA PHE A 196 -4.97 24.89 9.10
C PHE A 196 -5.07 23.88 10.25
N PHE A 197 -4.42 24.12 11.39
CA PHE A 197 -4.49 23.22 12.54
C PHE A 197 -5.76 23.45 13.36
N LEU A 198 -5.94 24.66 13.91
CA LEU A 198 -7.06 24.96 14.81
C LEU A 198 -8.32 25.31 14.04
N GLY A 199 -8.22 26.23 13.06
CA GLY A 199 -9.36 26.69 12.29
C GLY A 199 -10.04 25.54 11.54
N ASN A 200 -9.26 24.71 10.83
CA ASN A 200 -9.81 23.58 10.11
C ASN A 200 -10.39 22.51 11.05
N SER A 201 -9.72 22.18 12.15
CA SER A 201 -10.23 21.20 13.13
C SER A 201 -11.60 21.62 13.68
N LEU A 202 -11.77 22.92 13.97
CA LEU A 202 -13.04 23.46 14.40
C LEU A 202 -14.13 23.33 13.32
N MET A 203 -13.81 23.60 12.06
CA MET A 203 -14.76 23.44 10.94
C MET A 203 -15.14 21.98 10.67
N PHE A 204 -14.28 21.03 11.01
CA PHE A 204 -14.59 19.60 10.97
C PHE A 204 -15.55 19.23 12.11
N LEU A 205 -15.24 19.68 13.33
CA LEU A 205 -16.05 19.41 14.51
C LEU A 205 -17.48 19.96 14.37
N PHE A 206 -17.64 21.17 13.83
CA PHE A 206 -18.95 21.75 13.53
C PHE A 206 -19.79 20.90 12.58
N GLY A 207 -19.16 20.23 11.62
CA GLY A 207 -19.85 19.30 10.72
C GLY A 207 -20.18 17.97 11.39
N ALA A 208 -19.24 17.43 12.17
CA ALA A 208 -19.31 16.07 12.70
C ALA A 208 -20.38 15.90 13.78
N VAL A 209 -20.44 16.81 14.77
CA VAL A 209 -21.34 16.65 15.92
C VAL A 209 -22.81 16.70 15.50
N GLY A 210 -23.16 17.63 14.62
CA GLY A 210 -24.50 17.68 14.04
C GLY A 210 -24.80 16.45 13.20
N ALA A 211 -23.83 15.98 12.41
CA ALA A 211 -24.01 14.77 11.61
C ALA A 211 -24.20 13.50 12.46
N MET A 212 -23.49 13.36 13.58
CA MET A 212 -23.68 12.27 14.55
C MET A 212 -25.09 12.31 15.16
N ALA A 213 -25.58 13.50 15.50
CA ALA A 213 -26.87 13.68 16.16
C ALA A 213 -28.06 13.35 15.25
N TYR A 214 -28.00 13.72 13.97
CA TYR A 214 -29.11 13.54 13.02
C TYR A 214 -28.86 12.45 11.97
N ASN A 215 -27.70 11.79 12.01
CA ASN A 215 -27.25 10.80 11.04
C ASN A 215 -27.26 11.31 9.58
N LEU A 216 -26.85 12.57 9.38
CA LEU A 216 -26.83 13.27 8.09
C LEU A 216 -25.50 13.99 7.88
N ALA A 217 -24.76 13.65 6.83
CA ALA A 217 -23.45 14.27 6.58
C ALA A 217 -23.51 15.73 6.09
N ASP A 218 -24.62 16.15 5.47
CA ASP A 218 -24.79 17.52 4.97
C ASP A 218 -25.22 18.47 6.10
N ILE A 219 -24.33 19.41 6.44
CA ILE A 219 -24.56 20.42 7.47
C ILE A 219 -25.78 21.32 7.19
N SER A 220 -26.13 21.52 5.93
CA SER A 220 -27.29 22.31 5.54
C SER A 220 -28.60 21.61 5.96
N GLU A 221 -28.63 20.28 5.88
CA GLU A 221 -29.79 19.49 6.32
C GLU A 221 -29.86 19.39 7.84
N VAL A 222 -28.71 19.25 8.50
CA VAL A 222 -28.62 19.36 9.97
C VAL A 222 -29.18 20.71 10.44
N MET A 223 -28.72 21.82 9.85
CA MET A 223 -29.18 23.15 10.20
C MET A 223 -30.66 23.38 9.85
N PHE A 224 -31.20 22.68 8.86
CA PHE A 224 -32.64 22.69 8.58
C PHE A 224 -33.43 22.02 9.72
N LEU A 225 -32.99 20.84 10.18
CA LEU A 225 -33.63 20.12 11.30
C LEU A 225 -33.54 20.90 12.63
N GLN A 226 -32.48 21.69 12.81
CA GLN A 226 -32.28 22.60 13.94
C GLN A 226 -33.07 23.91 13.82
N GLY A 227 -33.81 24.14 12.73
CA GLY A 227 -34.54 25.39 12.51
C GLY A 227 -33.65 26.61 12.19
N LEU A 228 -32.38 26.40 11.83
CA LEU A 228 -31.36 27.42 11.57
C LEU A 228 -31.18 27.75 10.08
N LEU A 229 -32.12 27.37 9.23
CA LEU A 229 -31.98 27.45 7.77
C LEU A 229 -31.63 28.86 7.25
N ILE A 230 -32.31 29.91 7.71
CA ILE A 230 -32.07 31.29 7.25
C ILE A 230 -30.69 31.79 7.69
N PRO A 231 -30.31 31.70 9.00
CA PRO A 231 -28.93 31.98 9.43
C PRO A 231 -27.88 31.16 8.66
N ALA A 232 -28.16 29.88 8.39
CA ALA A 232 -27.27 29.00 7.64
C ALA A 232 -27.03 29.49 6.22
N ILE A 233 -28.08 29.82 5.46
CA ILE A 233 -27.96 30.35 4.10
C ILE A 233 -27.10 31.62 4.09
N ILE A 234 -27.32 32.54 5.01
CA ILE A 234 -26.57 33.81 5.05
C ILE A 234 -25.10 33.56 5.41
N VAL A 235 -24.85 32.84 6.50
CA VAL A 235 -23.50 32.67 7.05
C VAL A 235 -22.66 31.69 6.22
N LEU A 236 -23.22 30.55 5.82
CA LEU A 236 -22.55 29.60 4.93
C LEU A 236 -22.35 30.23 3.54
N GLY A 237 -23.32 31.00 3.05
CA GLY A 237 -23.20 31.75 1.80
C GLY A 237 -22.04 32.73 1.81
N LEU A 238 -21.93 33.55 2.86
CA LEU A 238 -20.80 34.47 3.04
C LEU A 238 -19.45 33.74 3.11
N ASN A 239 -19.39 32.61 3.82
CA ASN A 239 -18.16 31.82 3.92
C ASN A 239 -17.76 31.22 2.56
N ILE A 240 -18.70 30.59 1.85
CA ILE A 240 -18.49 30.05 0.50
C ILE A 240 -18.05 31.17 -0.44
N TRP A 241 -18.66 32.36 -0.36
CA TRP A 241 -18.29 33.51 -1.19
C TRP A 241 -16.82 33.88 -1.02
N THR A 242 -16.34 33.99 0.22
CA THR A 242 -14.92 34.30 0.48
C THR A 242 -13.98 33.21 -0.04
N THR A 243 -14.38 31.94 0.06
CA THR A 243 -13.60 30.80 -0.43
C THR A 243 -13.53 30.78 -1.96
N ASN A 244 -14.65 31.06 -2.63
CA ASN A 244 -14.75 31.10 -4.08
C ASN A 244 -13.97 32.27 -4.69
N ASP A 245 -14.01 33.45 -4.07
CA ASP A 245 -13.18 34.59 -4.49
C ASP A 245 -11.68 34.23 -4.41
N ASN A 246 -11.26 33.53 -3.34
CA ASN A 246 -9.88 33.05 -3.18
C ASN A 246 -9.50 32.03 -4.27
N ALA A 247 -10.39 31.08 -4.58
CA ALA A 247 -10.17 30.07 -5.61
C ALA A 247 -9.99 30.72 -6.99
N LEU A 248 -10.87 31.66 -7.37
CA LEU A 248 -10.72 32.38 -8.64
C LEU A 248 -9.44 33.22 -8.70
N TYR A 249 -9.09 33.90 -7.61
CA TYR A 249 -7.84 34.66 -7.51
C TYR A 249 -6.61 33.78 -7.77
N ALA A 250 -6.52 32.63 -7.08
CA ALA A 250 -5.40 31.69 -7.23
C ALA A 250 -5.38 31.06 -8.64
N SER A 251 -6.55 30.67 -9.18
CA SER A 251 -6.65 30.17 -10.55
C SER A 251 -6.12 31.18 -11.57
N GLY A 252 -6.46 32.46 -11.39
CA GLY A 252 -6.03 33.54 -12.28
C GLY A 252 -4.52 33.74 -12.26
N LEU A 253 -3.85 33.56 -11.12
CA LEU A 253 -2.39 33.60 -11.03
C LEU A 253 -1.73 32.42 -11.75
N GLY A 254 -2.31 31.21 -11.65
CA GLY A 254 -1.82 30.01 -12.31
C GLY A 254 -1.76 30.15 -13.83
N PHE A 255 -2.90 30.48 -14.45
CA PHE A 255 -2.97 30.63 -15.90
C PHE A 255 -2.25 31.88 -16.42
N ALA A 256 -2.19 32.95 -15.65
CA ALA A 256 -1.38 34.12 -15.98
C ALA A 256 0.13 33.78 -16.01
N ASN A 257 0.61 32.91 -15.12
CA ASN A 257 2.00 32.47 -15.15
C ASN A 257 2.34 31.70 -16.44
N ILE A 258 1.40 30.88 -16.93
CA ILE A 258 1.57 30.08 -18.15
C ILE A 258 1.54 30.95 -19.40
N THR A 259 0.46 31.72 -19.57
CA THR A 259 0.15 32.41 -20.84
C THR A 259 0.70 33.84 -20.92
N LYS A 260 1.14 34.40 -19.78
CA LYS A 260 1.54 35.82 -19.62
C LYS A 260 0.42 36.84 -19.86
N ILE A 261 -0.82 36.40 -20.01
CA ILE A 261 -2.00 37.27 -20.09
C ILE A 261 -2.40 37.71 -18.67
N SER A 262 -3.06 38.86 -18.55
CA SER A 262 -3.42 39.43 -17.25
C SER A 262 -4.28 38.48 -16.40
N LYS A 263 -4.02 38.43 -15.09
CA LYS A 263 -4.82 37.63 -14.15
C LYS A 263 -6.32 37.95 -14.18
N LYS A 264 -6.69 39.22 -14.43
CA LYS A 264 -8.09 39.67 -14.45
C LYS A 264 -8.88 38.98 -15.56
N PHE A 265 -8.25 38.75 -16.70
CA PHE A 265 -8.85 38.00 -17.80
C PHE A 265 -9.18 36.56 -17.38
N PHE A 266 -8.23 35.87 -16.75
CA PHE A 266 -8.47 34.49 -16.29
C PHE A 266 -9.45 34.38 -15.13
N VAL A 267 -9.54 35.37 -14.24
CA VAL A 267 -10.58 35.37 -13.20
C VAL A 267 -11.98 35.30 -13.84
N ILE A 268 -12.21 36.07 -14.92
CA ILE A 268 -13.49 36.07 -15.65
C ILE A 268 -13.70 34.74 -16.38
N VAL A 269 -12.71 34.30 -17.16
CA VAL A 269 -12.81 33.06 -17.93
C VAL A 269 -13.03 31.86 -17.01
N ASN A 270 -12.25 31.74 -15.95
CA ASN A 270 -12.35 30.64 -15.00
C ASN A 270 -13.65 30.69 -14.19
N GLY A 271 -14.13 31.89 -13.85
CA GLY A 271 -15.44 32.07 -13.23
C GLY A 271 -16.58 31.56 -14.11
N ILE A 272 -16.55 31.88 -15.41
CA ILE A 272 -17.53 31.36 -16.38
C ILE A 272 -17.41 29.84 -16.50
N VAL A 273 -16.21 29.30 -16.72
CA VAL A 273 -15.97 27.86 -16.85
C VAL A 273 -16.44 27.11 -15.60
N GLY A 274 -16.02 27.56 -14.42
CA GLY A 274 -16.42 26.93 -13.15
C GLY A 274 -17.92 27.02 -12.89
N THR A 275 -18.59 28.10 -13.30
CA THR A 275 -20.06 28.22 -13.23
C THR A 275 -20.76 27.22 -14.15
N VAL A 276 -20.31 27.10 -15.40
CA VAL A 276 -20.89 26.17 -16.39
C VAL A 276 -20.75 24.71 -15.93
N PHE A 277 -19.58 24.36 -15.38
CA PHE A 277 -19.31 22.99 -14.91
C PHE A 277 -19.69 22.76 -13.44
N ALA A 278 -20.32 23.71 -12.75
CA ALA A 278 -20.58 23.66 -11.31
C ALA A 278 -21.34 22.40 -10.88
N MET A 279 -22.45 22.05 -11.57
CA MET A 279 -23.23 20.85 -11.27
C MET A 279 -22.45 19.56 -11.55
N TRP A 280 -21.66 19.52 -12.63
CA TRP A 280 -20.84 18.35 -12.95
C TRP A 280 -19.76 18.13 -11.89
N MET A 281 -19.10 19.20 -11.46
CA MET A 281 -18.09 19.17 -10.40
C MET A 281 -18.69 18.75 -9.06
N TYR A 282 -19.86 19.28 -8.70
CA TYR A 282 -20.58 18.91 -7.48
C TYR A 282 -20.96 17.42 -7.47
N ASN A 283 -21.50 16.90 -8.58
CA ASN A 283 -21.89 15.49 -8.69
C ASN A 283 -20.68 14.53 -8.74
N ASN A 284 -19.49 15.00 -9.13
CA ASN A 284 -18.26 14.21 -9.19
C ASN A 284 -17.25 14.61 -8.09
N PHE A 285 -17.73 15.18 -6.99
CA PHE A 285 -16.90 15.80 -5.96
C PHE A 285 -15.87 14.85 -5.35
N VAL A 286 -16.24 13.61 -5.04
CA VAL A 286 -15.33 12.62 -4.44
C VAL A 286 -14.22 12.20 -5.41
N SER A 287 -14.56 11.92 -6.66
CA SER A 287 -13.58 11.61 -7.71
C SER A 287 -12.60 12.77 -7.93
N PHE A 288 -13.12 14.01 -7.87
CA PHE A 288 -12.29 15.20 -7.91
C PHE A 288 -11.31 15.26 -6.73
N LEU A 289 -11.75 15.02 -5.49
CA LEU A 289 -10.88 14.98 -4.31
C LEU A 289 -9.77 13.92 -4.43
N ASN A 290 -10.06 12.75 -5.00
CA ASN A 290 -9.06 11.69 -5.18
C ASN A 290 -7.93 12.12 -6.13
N VAL A 291 -8.27 12.78 -7.24
CA VAL A 291 -7.26 13.34 -8.16
C VAL A 291 -6.42 14.42 -7.47
N LEU A 292 -7.05 15.28 -6.66
CA LEU A 292 -6.34 16.31 -5.89
C LEU A 292 -5.37 15.72 -4.87
N GLY A 293 -5.85 14.74 -4.11
CA GLY A 293 -5.11 14.08 -3.04
C GLY A 293 -3.85 13.38 -3.55
N ALA A 294 -3.86 12.90 -4.79
CA ALA A 294 -2.69 12.25 -5.39
C ALA A 294 -1.71 13.25 -6.04
N ALA A 295 -2.21 14.20 -6.83
CA ALA A 295 -1.35 14.96 -7.74
C ALA A 295 -0.74 16.25 -7.16
N ILE A 296 -1.44 16.85 -6.20
CA ILE A 296 -1.13 18.20 -5.69
C ILE A 296 -0.11 18.21 -4.54
N PRO A 297 -0.20 17.34 -3.52
CA PRO A 297 0.75 17.38 -2.40
C PRO A 297 2.22 17.28 -2.82
N SER A 298 2.53 16.46 -3.82
CA SER A 298 3.91 16.30 -4.34
C SER A 298 4.49 17.61 -4.87
N ILE A 299 3.65 18.52 -5.39
CA ILE A 299 4.12 19.83 -5.90
C ILE A 299 4.70 20.67 -4.76
N GLY A 300 3.96 20.84 -3.66
CA GLY A 300 4.46 21.64 -2.55
C GLY A 300 5.59 20.93 -1.81
N ALA A 301 5.58 19.59 -1.72
CA ALA A 301 6.71 18.83 -1.20
C ALA A 301 7.99 19.08 -1.99
N ILE A 302 7.93 19.07 -3.33
CA ILE A 302 9.08 19.37 -4.18
C ILE A 302 9.57 20.81 -3.98
N ILE A 303 8.67 21.78 -3.81
CA ILE A 303 9.06 23.18 -3.52
C ILE A 303 9.75 23.29 -2.15
N ILE A 304 9.21 22.63 -1.12
CA ILE A 304 9.81 22.56 0.21
C ILE A 304 11.19 21.87 0.12
N ALA A 305 11.27 20.76 -0.60
CA ALA A 305 12.48 19.97 -0.77
C ALA A 305 13.59 20.77 -1.47
N ASP A 306 13.26 21.44 -2.57
CA ASP A 306 14.20 22.27 -3.32
C ASP A 306 14.73 23.41 -2.45
N TYR A 307 13.85 24.10 -1.72
CA TYR A 307 14.28 25.21 -0.87
C TYR A 307 15.13 24.77 0.33
N PHE A 308 14.65 23.83 1.14
CA PHE A 308 15.29 23.50 2.41
C PHE A 308 16.49 22.57 2.24
N PHE A 309 16.44 21.61 1.32
CA PHE A 309 17.45 20.55 1.22
C PHE A 309 18.37 20.71 0.02
N VAL A 310 17.83 20.96 -1.17
CA VAL A 310 18.64 21.07 -2.39
C VAL A 310 19.41 22.40 -2.43
N LYS A 311 18.72 23.52 -2.19
CA LYS A 311 19.29 24.87 -2.20
C LYS A 311 19.67 25.37 -0.81
N ARG A 312 19.40 24.59 0.25
CA ARG A 312 19.80 24.90 1.64
C ARG A 312 19.44 26.33 2.07
N ARG A 313 18.21 26.75 1.75
CA ARG A 313 17.62 28.08 2.01
C ARG A 313 18.29 29.24 1.26
N ASN A 314 19.07 28.97 0.23
CA ASN A 314 19.81 29.97 -0.54
C ASN A 314 19.21 30.18 -1.94
N TYR A 315 17.97 30.66 -2.00
CA TYR A 315 17.40 31.14 -3.26
C TYR A 315 17.91 32.54 -3.58
N LYS A 316 18.44 32.73 -4.79
CA LYS A 316 18.81 34.07 -5.27
C LYS A 316 17.56 34.93 -5.51
N PRO A 317 17.67 36.27 -5.42
CA PRO A 317 16.59 37.17 -5.81
C PRO A 317 16.06 36.85 -7.20
N PHE A 318 14.74 36.92 -7.37
CA PHE A 318 14.09 36.48 -8.61
C PHE A 318 14.59 37.22 -9.85
N ALA A 319 14.94 38.50 -9.71
CA ALA A 319 15.47 39.33 -10.79
C ALA A 319 16.84 38.87 -11.31
N ASP A 320 17.65 38.23 -10.46
CA ASP A 320 19.02 37.81 -10.77
C ASP A 320 19.10 36.33 -11.17
N MET A 321 17.94 35.67 -11.29
CA MET A 321 17.87 34.22 -11.46
C MET A 321 17.78 33.83 -12.93
N THR A 322 18.64 32.92 -13.37
CA THR A 322 18.53 32.22 -14.65
C THR A 322 17.92 30.84 -14.42
N PHE A 323 16.67 30.67 -14.85
CA PHE A 323 15.95 29.41 -14.66
C PHE A 323 16.30 28.40 -15.75
N LYS A 324 16.43 27.12 -15.37
CA LYS A 324 16.40 26.03 -16.35
C LYS A 324 15.08 26.07 -17.10
N THR A 325 15.08 25.72 -18.39
CA THR A 325 13.83 25.63 -19.17
C THR A 325 12.87 24.61 -18.54
N VAL A 326 13.37 23.42 -18.21
CA VAL A 326 12.65 22.38 -17.45
C VAL A 326 13.64 21.70 -16.51
N ASN A 327 13.27 21.51 -15.26
CA ASN A 327 13.99 20.66 -14.32
C ASN A 327 13.41 19.25 -14.34
N TRP A 328 13.95 18.38 -15.20
CA TRP A 328 13.44 17.01 -15.37
C TRP A 328 13.49 16.16 -14.09
N VAL A 329 14.42 16.43 -13.17
CA VAL A 329 14.46 15.74 -11.87
C VAL A 329 13.19 16.02 -11.07
N ALA A 330 12.74 17.29 -11.02
CA ALA A 330 11.50 17.66 -10.36
C ALA A 330 10.25 17.11 -11.09
N MET A 331 10.27 17.06 -12.42
CA MET A 331 9.17 16.50 -13.21
C MET A 331 9.01 14.98 -12.98
N VAL A 332 10.13 14.25 -12.97
CA VAL A 332 10.14 12.80 -12.71
C VAL A 332 9.79 12.52 -11.24
N ALA A 333 10.33 13.28 -10.28
CA ALA A 333 9.97 13.15 -8.88
C ALA A 333 8.47 13.39 -8.64
N TRP A 334 7.88 14.36 -9.33
CA TRP A 334 6.44 14.58 -9.30
C TRP A 334 5.68 13.38 -9.89
N ALA A 335 6.06 12.91 -11.08
CA ALA A 335 5.39 11.78 -11.73
C ALA A 335 5.45 10.50 -10.88
N ILE A 336 6.60 10.23 -10.25
CA ILE A 336 6.79 9.14 -9.29
C ILE A 336 5.88 9.36 -8.08
N GLY A 337 5.85 10.56 -7.49
CA GLY A 337 4.98 10.88 -6.36
C GLY A 337 3.49 10.67 -6.65
N VAL A 338 3.02 11.06 -7.85
CA VAL A 338 1.63 10.85 -8.27
C VAL A 338 1.32 9.38 -8.53
N ALA A 339 2.18 8.68 -9.28
CA ALA A 339 2.01 7.25 -9.55
C ALA A 339 2.00 6.46 -8.24
N PHE A 340 2.91 6.79 -7.34
CA PHE A 340 3.00 6.17 -6.03
C PHE A 340 1.74 6.44 -5.19
N ALA A 341 1.26 7.69 -5.15
CA ALA A 341 0.05 8.04 -4.42
C ALA A 341 -1.20 7.24 -4.86
N GLN A 342 -1.26 6.83 -6.13
CA GLN A 342 -2.35 6.03 -6.68
C GLN A 342 -2.16 4.52 -6.53
N LEU A 343 -0.91 4.05 -6.55
CA LEU A 343 -0.58 2.62 -6.53
C LEU A 343 -0.31 2.08 -5.12
N ALA A 344 0.05 2.95 -4.18
CA ALA A 344 0.40 2.55 -2.83
C ALA A 344 -0.82 2.54 -1.90
N PRO A 345 -0.99 1.48 -1.08
CA PRO A 345 -2.04 1.44 -0.07
C PRO A 345 -1.79 2.50 1.01
N GLY A 346 -2.83 2.97 1.69
CA GLY A 346 -2.72 3.92 2.80
C GLY A 346 -3.33 5.29 2.49
N VAL A 347 -2.75 6.35 3.08
CA VAL A 347 -3.31 7.71 2.99
C VAL A 347 -2.81 8.39 1.73
N THR A 348 -3.61 8.44 0.67
CA THR A 348 -3.18 8.95 -0.66
C THR A 348 -2.41 10.28 -0.62
N PRO A 349 -2.85 11.31 0.14
CA PRO A 349 -2.08 12.55 0.29
C PRO A 349 -0.75 12.40 1.02
N LEU A 350 -0.61 11.48 1.97
CA LEU A 350 0.67 11.19 2.62
C LEU A 350 1.56 10.34 1.71
N ASN A 351 0.99 9.39 0.95
CA ASN A 351 1.73 8.59 -0.02
C ASN A 351 2.34 9.48 -1.12
N ALA A 352 1.61 10.50 -1.57
CA ALA A 352 2.12 11.55 -2.45
C ALA A 352 3.26 12.40 -1.84
N LEU A 353 3.37 12.44 -0.51
CA LEU A 353 4.35 13.23 0.25
C LEU A 353 5.57 12.39 0.72
N ILE A 354 5.36 11.12 1.04
CA ILE A 354 6.28 10.27 1.83
C ILE A 354 6.64 8.98 1.10
N GLY A 355 5.83 8.52 0.14
CA GLY A 355 6.22 7.46 -0.77
C GLY A 355 6.63 6.13 -0.13
N GLU A 356 5.75 5.32 0.49
CA GLU A 356 6.01 3.87 0.74
C GLU A 356 4.73 3.08 1.19
N PRO A 357 4.57 1.75 0.94
CA PRO A 357 4.51 0.80 2.04
C PRO A 357 5.94 0.62 2.55
N GLU A 358 6.15 0.72 3.86
CA GLU A 358 7.50 0.72 4.42
C GLU A 358 8.24 -0.56 4.05
N TRP A 359 9.42 -0.43 3.47
CA TRP A 359 10.27 -1.59 3.17
C TRP A 359 10.67 -2.28 4.46
N ASN A 360 10.92 -3.59 4.39
CA ASN A 360 11.63 -4.30 5.46
C ASN A 360 13.09 -3.82 5.49
N LEU A 361 13.37 -2.78 6.29
CA LEU A 361 14.64 -2.07 6.29
C LEU A 361 15.75 -2.89 6.97
N SER A 362 15.40 -3.67 7.98
CA SER A 362 16.32 -4.57 8.67
C SER A 362 16.64 -5.81 7.83
N GLY A 363 15.74 -6.21 6.92
CA GLY A 363 15.79 -7.47 6.20
C GLY A 363 15.64 -8.67 7.14
N THR A 364 14.82 -8.56 8.17
CA THR A 364 14.56 -9.62 9.16
C THR A 364 13.17 -10.23 8.99
N LEU A 365 13.02 -11.48 9.44
CA LEU A 365 11.72 -12.17 9.46
C LEU A 365 10.66 -11.36 10.22
N PHE A 366 11.03 -10.87 11.41
CA PHE A 366 10.11 -10.17 12.32
C PHE A 366 9.60 -8.84 11.77
N GLU A 367 10.46 -8.03 11.16
CA GLU A 367 9.99 -6.81 10.49
C GLU A 367 9.12 -7.17 9.28
N GLY A 368 9.43 -8.24 8.52
CA GLY A 368 8.58 -8.71 7.44
C GLY A 368 7.17 -9.07 7.91
N ILE A 369 7.04 -9.77 9.04
CA ILE A 369 5.73 -10.07 9.67
C ILE A 369 4.99 -8.79 10.04
N GLN A 370 5.70 -7.80 10.60
CA GLN A 370 5.10 -6.50 10.90
C GLN A 370 4.56 -5.82 9.64
N ARG A 371 5.35 -5.77 8.56
CA ARG A 371 4.94 -5.18 7.27
C ARG A 371 3.79 -5.94 6.62
N TRP A 372 3.76 -7.25 6.76
CA TRP A 372 2.63 -8.06 6.32
C TRP A 372 1.36 -7.74 7.13
N SER A 373 1.45 -7.62 8.45
CA SER A 373 0.31 -7.25 9.31
C SER A 373 -0.25 -5.86 8.93
N GLU A 374 0.61 -4.90 8.64
CA GLU A 374 0.22 -3.58 8.11
C GLU A 374 -0.47 -3.70 6.73
N ARG A 375 0.05 -4.56 5.85
CA ARG A 375 -0.53 -4.80 4.53
C ARG A 375 -1.91 -5.47 4.60
N LYS A 376 -2.10 -6.40 5.54
CA LYS A 376 -3.37 -7.12 5.77
C LYS A 376 -4.55 -6.18 5.99
N ALA A 377 -4.34 -5.07 6.70
CA ALA A 377 -5.39 -4.09 6.98
C ALA A 377 -5.99 -3.41 5.73
N SER A 378 -5.29 -3.49 4.59
CA SER A 378 -5.73 -2.95 3.29
C SER A 378 -5.88 -4.03 2.21
N LEU A 379 -5.87 -5.31 2.62
CA LEU A 379 -5.95 -6.43 1.70
C LEU A 379 -7.39 -6.58 1.18
N THR A 380 -7.53 -6.75 -0.13
CA THR A 380 -8.84 -6.99 -0.75
C THR A 380 -8.82 -8.28 -1.55
N HIS A 381 -9.98 -8.91 -1.70
CA HIS A 381 -10.14 -10.15 -2.46
C HIS A 381 -9.56 -10.04 -3.87
N GLU A 382 -9.96 -9.00 -4.61
CA GLU A 382 -9.47 -8.77 -5.99
C GLU A 382 -7.98 -8.51 -6.07
N ASP A 383 -7.41 -7.77 -5.11
CA ASP A 383 -5.96 -7.55 -5.06
C ASP A 383 -5.20 -8.88 -4.89
N VAL A 384 -5.65 -9.74 -3.97
CA VAL A 384 -5.05 -11.08 -3.79
C VAL A 384 -5.12 -11.88 -5.09
N LYS A 385 -6.29 -11.91 -5.76
CA LYS A 385 -6.45 -12.64 -7.03
C LYS A 385 -5.50 -12.12 -8.11
N ILE A 386 -5.41 -10.80 -8.29
CA ILE A 386 -4.58 -10.18 -9.33
C ILE A 386 -3.10 -10.49 -9.10
N ARG A 387 -2.59 -10.27 -7.88
CA ARG A 387 -1.18 -10.49 -7.55
C ARG A 387 -0.80 -11.97 -7.66
N SER A 388 -1.63 -12.85 -7.10
CA SER A 388 -1.36 -14.29 -7.11
C SER A 388 -1.35 -14.85 -8.53
N LYS A 389 -2.33 -14.48 -9.38
CA LYS A 389 -2.33 -14.86 -10.80
C LYS A 389 -1.12 -14.31 -11.54
N THR A 390 -0.62 -13.14 -11.18
CA THR A 390 0.57 -12.56 -11.80
C THR A 390 1.81 -13.38 -11.48
N ALA A 391 2.02 -13.72 -10.20
CA ALA A 391 3.12 -14.58 -9.77
C ALA A 391 3.04 -15.99 -10.40
N LEU A 392 1.84 -16.59 -10.42
CA LEU A 392 1.62 -17.90 -11.06
C LEU A 392 1.94 -17.86 -12.56
N LYS A 393 1.59 -16.78 -13.27
CA LYS A 393 1.96 -16.61 -14.69
C LYS A 393 3.47 -16.51 -14.89
N TRP A 394 4.20 -15.86 -13.99
CA TRP A 394 5.66 -15.82 -14.04
C TRP A 394 6.24 -17.21 -13.82
N GLN A 395 5.77 -17.94 -12.81
CA GLN A 395 6.16 -19.33 -12.54
C GLN A 395 5.87 -20.26 -13.74
N MET A 396 4.69 -20.14 -14.37
CA MET A 396 4.34 -20.89 -15.57
C MET A 396 5.30 -20.61 -16.75
N ALA A 397 5.69 -19.35 -16.94
CA ALA A 397 6.66 -18.97 -17.96
C ALA A 397 8.06 -19.58 -17.68
N GLN A 398 8.36 -19.89 -16.42
CA GLN A 398 9.57 -20.59 -15.97
C GLN A 398 9.37 -22.11 -15.86
N GLY A 399 8.28 -22.66 -16.41
CA GLY A 399 8.05 -24.10 -16.48
C GLY A 399 7.41 -24.75 -15.24
N ILE A 400 7.03 -23.96 -14.23
CA ILE A 400 6.38 -24.48 -13.02
C ILE A 400 4.92 -24.81 -13.31
N GLN A 401 4.51 -26.04 -12.97
CA GLN A 401 3.14 -26.53 -13.16
C GLN A 401 2.48 -27.06 -11.88
N HIS A 402 3.24 -27.14 -10.78
CA HIS A 402 2.74 -27.54 -9.46
C HIS A 402 3.26 -26.57 -8.41
N VAL A 403 2.37 -26.03 -7.60
CA VAL A 403 2.68 -25.02 -6.56
C VAL A 403 1.98 -25.41 -5.27
N ARG A 404 2.71 -25.38 -4.16
CA ARG A 404 2.12 -25.29 -2.82
C ARG A 404 2.35 -23.87 -2.32
N THR A 405 1.30 -23.19 -1.88
CA THR A 405 1.38 -21.82 -1.39
C THR A 405 0.76 -21.70 -0.01
N HIS A 406 1.44 -20.97 0.88
CA HIS A 406 0.96 -20.67 2.22
C HIS A 406 0.07 -19.43 2.17
N VAL A 407 -1.12 -19.55 2.76
CA VAL A 407 -2.09 -18.46 2.83
C VAL A 407 -2.33 -18.13 4.28
N ASP A 408 -2.04 -16.88 4.66
CA ASP A 408 -2.22 -16.43 6.04
C ASP A 408 -3.70 -16.54 6.47
N VAL A 409 -3.95 -17.30 7.53
CA VAL A 409 -5.28 -17.49 8.15
C VAL A 409 -5.46 -16.65 9.41
N THR A 410 -4.43 -15.95 9.89
CA THR A 410 -4.53 -14.97 10.99
C THR A 410 -5.13 -13.64 10.49
N ASP A 411 -6.31 -13.77 9.91
CA ASP A 411 -7.18 -12.72 9.37
C ASP A 411 -8.64 -13.15 9.64
N PRO A 412 -9.38 -12.44 10.52
CA PRO A 412 -10.76 -12.79 10.87
C PRO A 412 -11.71 -12.84 9.66
N SER A 413 -11.37 -12.14 8.58
CA SER A 413 -12.15 -12.12 7.35
C SER A 413 -11.82 -13.29 6.40
N LEU A 414 -10.69 -13.97 6.62
CA LEU A 414 -10.12 -15.00 5.73
C LEU A 414 -10.12 -14.54 4.27
N THR A 415 -9.82 -13.26 4.02
CA THR A 415 -9.94 -12.64 2.69
C THR A 415 -9.01 -13.32 1.69
N ALA A 416 -7.77 -13.58 2.09
CA ALA A 416 -6.79 -14.24 1.24
C ALA A 416 -7.18 -15.70 0.93
N VAL A 417 -7.71 -16.45 1.91
CA VAL A 417 -8.14 -17.84 1.72
C VAL A 417 -9.28 -17.92 0.69
N LYS A 418 -10.30 -17.08 0.83
CA LYS A 418 -11.43 -17.00 -0.11
C LYS A 418 -10.95 -16.70 -1.53
N ALA A 419 -10.08 -15.71 -1.69
CA ALA A 419 -9.51 -15.34 -2.98
C ALA A 419 -8.67 -16.48 -3.59
N MET A 420 -7.84 -17.15 -2.78
CA MET A 420 -6.94 -18.19 -3.26
C MET A 420 -7.66 -19.48 -3.64
N LEU A 421 -8.78 -19.82 -2.98
CA LEU A 421 -9.65 -20.92 -3.40
C LEU A 421 -10.21 -20.67 -4.80
N GLU A 422 -10.68 -19.46 -5.10
CA GLU A 422 -11.11 -19.10 -6.46
C GLU A 422 -9.95 -19.13 -7.46
N VAL A 423 -8.77 -18.62 -7.09
CA VAL A 423 -7.58 -18.66 -7.97
C VAL A 423 -7.21 -20.10 -8.30
N LYS A 424 -7.26 -21.02 -7.33
CA LYS A 424 -7.00 -22.44 -7.53
C LYS A 424 -7.94 -23.03 -8.58
N GLU A 425 -9.24 -22.76 -8.49
CA GLU A 425 -10.22 -23.22 -9.48
C GLU A 425 -10.00 -22.61 -10.87
N GLU A 426 -9.82 -21.30 -10.94
CA GLU A 426 -9.65 -20.56 -12.19
C GLU A 426 -8.35 -20.94 -12.94
N MET A 427 -7.30 -21.31 -12.20
CA MET A 427 -5.97 -21.61 -12.74
C MET A 427 -5.71 -23.11 -12.97
N ALA A 428 -6.57 -24.00 -12.46
CA ALA A 428 -6.43 -25.47 -12.57
C ALA A 428 -6.14 -25.99 -14.00
N PRO A 429 -6.69 -25.42 -15.10
CA PRO A 429 -6.34 -25.86 -16.45
C PRO A 429 -4.86 -25.67 -16.80
N TYR A 430 -4.15 -24.79 -16.10
CA TYR A 430 -2.80 -24.33 -16.43
C TYR A 430 -1.75 -24.70 -15.39
N ILE A 431 -2.12 -24.79 -14.12
CA ILE A 431 -1.23 -25.03 -12.99
C ILE A 431 -2.01 -25.67 -11.83
N ASP A 432 -1.42 -26.65 -11.15
CA ASP A 432 -2.00 -27.27 -9.97
C ASP A 432 -1.53 -26.54 -8.71
N ILE A 433 -2.47 -26.18 -7.83
CA ILE A 433 -2.20 -25.40 -6.63
C ILE A 433 -2.70 -26.15 -5.39
N GLN A 434 -1.80 -26.39 -4.44
CA GLN A 434 -2.13 -26.77 -3.07
C GLN A 434 -2.08 -25.54 -2.18
N LEU A 435 -3.12 -25.34 -1.37
CA LEU A 435 -3.17 -24.25 -0.40
C LEU A 435 -2.82 -24.79 0.99
N VAL A 436 -1.95 -24.08 1.70
CA VAL A 436 -1.64 -24.34 3.12
C VAL A 436 -2.33 -23.28 3.98
N ALA A 437 -3.11 -23.73 4.96
CA ALA A 437 -3.70 -22.87 5.97
C ALA A 437 -2.60 -22.44 6.95
N PHE A 438 -2.03 -21.25 6.75
CA PHE A 438 -0.83 -20.84 7.46
C PHE A 438 -1.12 -19.79 8.53
N PRO A 439 -0.97 -20.12 9.83
CA PRO A 439 -1.27 -19.17 10.90
C PRO A 439 -0.07 -18.26 11.17
N GLN A 440 0.16 -17.24 10.32
CA GLN A 440 1.37 -16.40 10.33
C GLN A 440 1.69 -15.79 11.70
N GLU A 441 0.68 -15.34 12.44
CA GLU A 441 0.82 -14.73 13.76
C GLU A 441 0.62 -15.72 14.93
N GLY A 442 0.66 -17.03 14.65
CA GLY A 442 0.53 -18.11 15.63
C GLY A 442 -0.89 -18.68 15.77
N ILE A 443 -0.99 -19.96 16.15
CA ILE A 443 -2.26 -20.65 16.43
C ILE A 443 -2.78 -20.26 17.82
N HIS A 444 -1.88 -20.20 18.81
CA HIS A 444 -2.25 -19.87 20.19
C HIS A 444 -1.96 -18.41 20.55
N SER A 445 -1.03 -17.77 19.85
CA SER A 445 -0.73 -16.35 20.02
C SER A 445 -1.74 -15.40 19.38
N TYR A 446 -2.52 -15.85 18.39
CA TYR A 446 -3.50 -15.02 17.69
C TYR A 446 -4.93 -15.24 18.22
N PRO A 447 -5.75 -14.19 18.40
CA PRO A 447 -7.15 -14.34 18.78
C PRO A 447 -7.90 -15.26 17.82
N ASN A 448 -8.52 -16.31 18.35
CA ASN A 448 -9.27 -17.30 17.57
C ASN A 448 -8.43 -18.07 16.53
N GLY A 449 -7.11 -18.20 16.75
CA GLY A 449 -6.21 -18.84 15.78
C GLY A 449 -6.56 -20.29 15.46
N VAL A 450 -6.97 -21.08 16.47
CA VAL A 450 -7.43 -22.48 16.27
C VAL A 450 -8.70 -22.52 15.40
N GLU A 451 -9.66 -21.65 15.70
CA GLU A 451 -10.93 -21.59 14.97
C GLU A 451 -10.74 -21.13 13.52
N LEU A 452 -9.87 -20.13 13.29
CA LEU A 452 -9.55 -19.63 11.95
C LEU A 452 -8.84 -20.70 11.11
N LEU A 453 -7.88 -21.40 11.73
CA LEU A 453 -7.20 -22.53 11.10
C LEU A 453 -8.22 -23.61 10.71
N GLU A 454 -9.06 -24.06 11.64
CA GLU A 454 -10.08 -25.06 11.37
C GLU A 454 -11.10 -24.61 10.31
N GLU A 455 -11.55 -23.35 10.34
CA GLU A 455 -12.50 -22.81 9.37
C GLU A 455 -11.93 -22.82 7.95
N SER A 456 -10.67 -22.46 7.79
CA SER A 456 -10.00 -22.53 6.47
C SER A 456 -9.95 -23.97 5.91
N LEU A 457 -9.79 -24.98 6.77
CA LEU A 457 -9.82 -26.39 6.35
C LEU A 457 -11.22 -26.83 5.93
N LYS A 458 -12.27 -26.38 6.64
CA LYS A 458 -13.67 -26.60 6.24
C LYS A 458 -13.99 -25.97 4.88
N MET A 459 -13.37 -24.82 4.57
CA MET A 459 -13.52 -24.16 3.27
C MET A 459 -12.84 -24.90 2.10
N GLY A 460 -11.98 -25.89 2.39
CA GLY A 460 -11.36 -26.73 1.36
C GLY A 460 -9.86 -26.55 1.17
N VAL A 461 -9.17 -25.84 2.06
CA VAL A 461 -7.70 -25.75 2.04
C VAL A 461 -7.06 -27.14 2.21
N ASP A 462 -6.00 -27.43 1.45
CA ASP A 462 -5.48 -28.80 1.24
C ASP A 462 -4.55 -29.29 2.35
N VAL A 463 -3.85 -28.36 3.00
CA VAL A 463 -2.72 -28.63 3.89
C VAL A 463 -2.84 -27.80 5.17
N VAL A 464 -2.55 -28.40 6.32
CA VAL A 464 -2.49 -27.72 7.62
C VAL A 464 -1.10 -27.14 7.83
N GLY A 465 -1.02 -25.84 8.13
CA GLY A 465 0.22 -25.16 8.45
C GLY A 465 0.42 -24.92 9.95
N GLY A 466 1.55 -24.29 10.28
CA GLY A 466 1.90 -23.89 11.64
C GLY A 466 3.21 -23.10 11.68
N ILE A 467 3.44 -22.37 12.78
CA ILE A 467 4.65 -21.56 13.01
C ILE A 467 5.11 -21.66 14.48
N PRO A 468 5.47 -22.86 14.98
CA PRO A 468 5.64 -23.10 16.42
C PRO A 468 6.74 -22.24 17.06
N HIS A 469 7.75 -21.85 16.29
CA HIS A 469 8.86 -21.02 16.75
C HIS A 469 8.49 -19.55 16.97
N PHE A 470 7.33 -19.11 16.49
CA PHE A 470 6.81 -17.75 16.64
C PHE A 470 5.70 -17.64 17.70
N GLU A 471 5.23 -18.76 18.24
CA GLU A 471 4.32 -18.76 19.38
C GLU A 471 4.97 -18.05 20.59
N PHE A 472 4.18 -17.39 21.43
CA PHE A 472 4.72 -16.56 22.52
C PHE A 472 5.55 -17.34 23.53
N THR A 473 5.30 -18.63 23.68
CA THR A 473 6.01 -19.50 24.62
C THR A 473 6.36 -20.83 23.97
N ARG A 474 7.39 -21.49 24.51
CA ARG A 474 7.80 -22.82 24.08
C ARG A 474 6.65 -23.82 24.23
N GLU A 475 5.88 -23.73 25.31
CA GLU A 475 4.73 -24.60 25.57
C GLU A 475 3.64 -24.42 24.51
N TYR A 476 3.33 -23.17 24.14
CA TYR A 476 2.39 -22.88 23.05
C TYR A 476 2.89 -23.43 21.72
N GLY A 477 4.19 -23.32 21.43
CA GLY A 477 4.80 -23.94 20.25
C GLY A 477 4.67 -25.46 20.21
N VAL A 478 4.73 -26.13 21.36
CA VAL A 478 4.51 -27.59 21.42
C VAL A 478 3.03 -27.93 21.25
N ASP A 479 2.14 -27.22 21.91
CA ASP A 479 0.71 -27.51 21.88
C ASP A 479 0.07 -27.16 20.53
N SER A 480 0.56 -26.11 19.85
CA SER A 480 0.08 -25.74 18.50
C SER A 480 0.37 -26.82 17.47
N MET A 481 1.47 -27.58 17.62
CA MET A 481 1.74 -28.74 16.77
C MET A 481 0.74 -29.86 17.01
N LYS A 482 0.37 -30.16 18.26
CA LYS A 482 -0.67 -31.16 18.52
C LYS A 482 -1.99 -30.77 17.85
N VAL A 483 -2.38 -29.49 17.95
CA VAL A 483 -3.58 -28.97 17.28
C VAL A 483 -3.50 -29.13 15.76
N ALA A 484 -2.36 -28.78 15.14
CA ALA A 484 -2.18 -28.93 13.71
C ALA A 484 -2.33 -30.40 13.24
N PHE A 485 -1.72 -31.34 13.97
CA PHE A 485 -1.85 -32.78 13.68
C PHE A 485 -3.27 -33.31 13.94
N ASP A 486 -3.93 -32.90 15.03
CA ASP A 486 -5.32 -33.26 15.33
C ASP A 486 -6.27 -32.80 14.19
N LEU A 487 -6.08 -31.58 13.69
CA LEU A 487 -6.86 -31.04 12.58
C LEU A 487 -6.55 -31.76 11.25
N ALA A 488 -5.27 -32.08 11.01
CA ALA A 488 -4.88 -32.82 9.80
C ALA A 488 -5.51 -34.21 9.76
N GLU A 489 -5.55 -34.94 10.88
CA GLU A 489 -6.25 -36.22 10.97
C GLU A 489 -7.75 -36.07 10.82
N LYS A 490 -8.34 -35.10 11.53
CA LYS A 490 -9.79 -34.85 11.52
C LYS A 490 -10.32 -34.56 10.11
N TYR A 491 -9.56 -33.83 9.30
CA TYR A 491 -9.97 -33.37 7.97
C TYR A 491 -9.26 -34.09 6.81
N ASP A 492 -8.46 -35.14 7.09
CA ASP A 492 -7.65 -35.89 6.14
C ASP A 492 -6.77 -35.01 5.24
N ARG A 493 -5.97 -34.14 5.85
CA ARG A 493 -5.14 -33.14 5.16
C ARG A 493 -3.64 -33.44 5.27
N LEU A 494 -2.87 -32.90 4.32
CA LEU A 494 -1.41 -32.89 4.42
C LEU A 494 -0.97 -31.90 5.50
N ILE A 495 0.31 -31.94 5.91
CA ILE A 495 0.87 -31.04 6.92
C ILE A 495 2.13 -30.37 6.34
N ASP A 496 2.25 -29.05 6.46
CA ASP A 496 3.44 -28.30 6.05
C ASP A 496 3.71 -27.13 7.00
N ILE A 497 4.66 -27.33 7.91
CA ILE A 497 4.93 -26.42 9.04
C ILE A 497 6.11 -25.51 8.71
N HIS A 498 5.97 -24.20 8.93
CA HIS A 498 7.11 -23.28 9.04
C HIS A 498 7.85 -23.57 10.34
N CYS A 499 8.80 -24.50 10.27
CA CYS A 499 9.38 -25.13 11.43
C CYS A 499 10.74 -24.50 11.71
N ASP A 500 10.93 -23.96 12.92
CA ASP A 500 12.21 -23.43 13.39
C ASP A 500 12.90 -22.44 12.41
N GLU A 501 12.17 -21.48 11.85
CA GLU A 501 12.71 -20.44 10.94
C GLU A 501 13.40 -19.29 11.71
N ILE A 502 14.35 -19.65 12.57
CA ILE A 502 15.09 -18.73 13.43
C ILE A 502 16.48 -19.29 13.72
N ASP A 503 17.46 -18.42 13.97
CA ASP A 503 18.84 -18.82 14.28
C ASP A 503 19.08 -19.28 15.73
N ASP A 504 18.03 -19.42 16.54
CA ASP A 504 18.13 -19.91 17.92
C ASP A 504 18.30 -21.45 17.94
N GLU A 505 19.42 -21.93 18.49
CA GLU A 505 19.69 -23.37 18.63
C GLU A 505 18.73 -24.11 19.59
N GLN A 506 17.94 -23.37 20.37
CA GLN A 506 16.90 -23.92 21.25
C GLN A 506 15.54 -24.04 20.56
N SER A 507 15.35 -23.45 19.38
CA SER A 507 14.17 -23.61 18.55
C SER A 507 14.16 -25.02 17.95
N ARG A 508 13.54 -25.97 18.66
CA ARG A 508 13.63 -27.43 18.43
C ARG A 508 12.28 -28.06 18.15
N PHE A 509 11.36 -27.31 17.56
CA PHE A 509 10.00 -27.79 17.32
C PHE A 509 9.94 -28.87 16.24
N VAL A 510 10.95 -28.98 15.37
CA VAL A 510 11.08 -30.10 14.42
C VAL A 510 11.12 -31.47 15.11
N GLU A 511 11.63 -31.56 16.35
CA GLU A 511 11.57 -32.79 17.15
C GLU A 511 10.12 -33.15 17.49
N VAL A 512 9.30 -32.14 17.83
CA VAL A 512 7.87 -32.31 18.15
C VAL A 512 7.10 -32.70 16.90
N VAL A 513 7.33 -32.02 15.78
CA VAL A 513 6.73 -32.36 14.48
C VAL A 513 7.06 -33.79 14.08
N ALA A 514 8.33 -34.20 14.19
CA ALA A 514 8.75 -35.56 13.86
C ALA A 514 8.16 -36.61 14.80
N LYS A 515 8.05 -36.30 16.10
CA LYS A 515 7.40 -37.17 17.09
C LYS A 515 5.92 -37.36 16.77
N GLU A 516 5.16 -36.28 16.56
CA GLU A 516 3.72 -36.36 16.25
C GLU A 516 3.49 -37.11 14.93
N ALA A 517 4.31 -36.83 13.91
CA ALA A 517 4.24 -37.54 12.63
C ALA A 517 4.52 -39.04 12.76
N TYR A 518 5.53 -39.42 13.56
CA TYR A 518 5.87 -40.83 13.79
C TYR A 518 4.78 -41.57 14.57
N GLU A 519 4.30 -41.00 15.67
CA GLU A 519 3.30 -41.65 16.52
C GLU A 519 1.94 -41.82 15.83
N ARG A 520 1.59 -40.88 14.93
CA ARG A 520 0.33 -40.91 14.16
C ARG A 520 0.45 -41.61 12.80
N GLY A 521 1.66 -41.99 12.38
CA GLY A 521 1.90 -42.62 11.08
C GLY A 521 1.65 -41.67 9.88
N LEU A 522 1.90 -40.38 10.06
CA LEU A 522 1.60 -39.33 9.08
C LEU A 522 2.85 -38.72 8.41
N GLY A 523 4.03 -39.30 8.61
CA GLY A 523 5.25 -38.58 8.22
C GLY A 523 5.47 -38.40 6.73
N SER A 524 5.08 -39.36 5.87
CA SER A 524 5.12 -39.17 4.42
C SER A 524 4.21 -38.03 3.93
N ARG A 525 3.19 -37.65 4.74
CA ARG A 525 2.26 -36.55 4.49
C ARG A 525 2.66 -35.25 5.21
N THR A 526 3.78 -35.27 5.93
CA THR A 526 4.24 -34.17 6.77
C THR A 526 5.52 -33.56 6.21
N THR A 527 5.52 -32.24 6.11
CA THR A 527 6.65 -31.43 5.68
C THR A 527 7.09 -30.48 6.80
N ALA A 528 8.39 -30.41 7.05
CA ALA A 528 9.01 -29.38 7.86
C ALA A 528 9.75 -28.39 6.93
N SER A 529 9.12 -27.25 6.69
CA SER A 529 9.69 -26.16 5.89
C SER A 529 10.65 -25.31 6.74
N HIS A 530 11.65 -24.72 6.08
CA HIS A 530 12.72 -23.89 6.64
C HIS A 530 13.74 -24.64 7.49
N THR A 531 13.39 -25.02 8.72
CA THR A 531 14.26 -25.67 9.72
C THR A 531 15.64 -25.01 9.85
N THR A 532 15.71 -23.68 9.74
CA THR A 532 16.99 -22.94 9.69
C THR A 532 17.78 -23.08 10.99
N ALA A 533 17.09 -23.22 12.13
CA ALA A 533 17.70 -23.50 13.43
C ALA A 533 18.56 -24.78 13.40
N MET A 534 18.24 -25.76 12.56
CA MET A 534 19.02 -27.00 12.43
C MET A 534 20.46 -26.74 11.96
N GLY A 535 20.69 -25.69 11.18
CA GLY A 535 22.03 -25.22 10.82
C GLY A 535 22.84 -24.68 12.00
N SER A 536 22.16 -24.35 13.11
CA SER A 536 22.74 -23.79 14.33
C SER A 536 22.72 -24.74 15.52
N TYR A 537 22.09 -25.92 15.41
CA TYR A 537 22.01 -26.88 16.51
C TYR A 537 23.37 -27.43 16.94
N ASN A 538 23.45 -27.76 18.22
CA ASN A 538 24.45 -28.67 18.75
C ASN A 538 24.48 -30.00 17.97
N ASP A 539 25.66 -30.46 17.58
CA ASP A 539 25.83 -31.65 16.73
C ASP A 539 25.43 -32.96 17.41
N ALA A 540 25.64 -33.09 18.74
CA ALA A 540 25.24 -34.28 19.47
C ALA A 540 23.70 -34.39 19.54
N TYR A 541 23.02 -33.27 19.74
CA TYR A 541 21.56 -33.20 19.63
C TYR A 541 21.08 -33.56 18.22
N THR A 542 21.71 -32.98 17.19
CA THR A 542 21.35 -33.22 15.78
C THR A 542 21.54 -34.70 15.39
N TYR A 543 22.64 -35.33 15.81
CA TYR A 543 22.88 -36.75 15.58
C TYR A 543 21.77 -37.63 16.18
N LYS A 544 21.30 -37.30 17.40
CA LYS A 544 20.14 -37.97 18.01
C LYS A 544 18.86 -37.72 17.21
N LEU A 545 18.61 -36.45 16.85
CA LEU A 545 17.42 -36.00 16.15
C LEU A 545 17.25 -36.73 14.80
N PHE A 546 18.32 -36.88 14.03
CA PHE A 546 18.28 -37.55 12.71
C PHE A 546 17.72 -38.98 12.76
N ARG A 547 17.87 -39.69 13.88
CA ARG A 547 17.24 -41.00 14.06
C ARG A 547 15.71 -40.90 14.04
N LEU A 548 15.16 -39.91 14.76
CA LEU A 548 13.72 -39.67 14.81
C LEU A 548 13.20 -39.18 13.46
N LEU A 549 13.92 -38.26 12.79
CA LEU A 549 13.52 -37.77 11.46
C LEU A 549 13.38 -38.91 10.45
N LYS A 550 14.32 -39.87 10.46
CA LYS A 550 14.26 -41.07 9.62
C LYS A 550 13.12 -42.01 9.98
N MET A 551 12.90 -42.24 11.27
CA MET A 551 11.79 -43.08 11.72
C MET A 551 10.44 -42.49 11.34
N ALA A 552 10.31 -41.16 11.37
CA ALA A 552 9.12 -40.46 10.96
C ALA A 552 8.91 -40.47 9.44
N ASP A 553 9.96 -40.57 8.61
CA ASP A 553 9.89 -40.39 7.14
C ASP A 553 9.36 -39.00 6.73
N LEU A 554 9.86 -37.95 7.39
CA LEU A 554 9.49 -36.56 7.09
C LEU A 554 10.06 -36.05 5.77
N ASN A 555 9.32 -35.12 5.16
CA ASN A 555 9.80 -34.28 4.06
C ASN A 555 10.34 -32.94 4.59
N PHE A 556 11.32 -32.36 3.89
CA PHE A 556 11.91 -31.06 4.23
C PHE A 556 11.89 -30.10 3.05
N VAL A 557 11.63 -28.82 3.31
CA VAL A 557 11.77 -27.74 2.32
C VAL A 557 12.79 -26.74 2.84
N SER A 558 13.78 -26.42 2.03
CA SER A 558 14.77 -25.38 2.32
C SER A 558 14.63 -24.22 1.34
N ASN A 559 14.67 -22.98 1.82
CA ASN A 559 14.39 -21.80 1.01
C ASN A 559 15.65 -20.92 0.87
N PRO A 560 16.64 -21.33 0.06
CA PRO A 560 18.00 -20.77 0.12
C PRO A 560 18.09 -19.29 -0.23
N LEU A 561 17.23 -18.76 -1.10
CA LEU A 561 17.22 -17.33 -1.44
C LEU A 561 16.76 -16.46 -0.26
N VAL A 562 15.75 -16.94 0.46
CA VAL A 562 15.11 -16.21 1.55
C VAL A 562 15.86 -16.44 2.86
N ASN A 563 16.22 -17.68 3.20
CA ASN A 563 16.91 -17.97 4.44
C ASN A 563 18.31 -17.32 4.48
N ILE A 564 19.08 -17.31 3.39
CA ILE A 564 20.38 -16.60 3.37
C ILE A 564 20.23 -15.07 3.54
N HIS A 565 19.03 -14.53 3.22
CA HIS A 565 18.71 -13.12 3.35
C HIS A 565 18.22 -12.76 4.76
N LEU A 566 17.31 -13.56 5.33
CA LEU A 566 16.65 -13.29 6.61
C LEU A 566 17.45 -13.76 7.82
N GLN A 567 18.27 -14.80 7.67
CA GLN A 567 19.03 -15.41 8.75
C GLN A 567 20.45 -14.83 8.82
N GLY A 568 21.17 -15.10 9.90
CA GLY A 568 22.45 -14.48 10.26
C GLY A 568 22.35 -12.98 10.56
N ARG A 569 21.14 -12.41 10.64
CA ARG A 569 20.91 -10.97 10.90
C ARG A 569 21.25 -10.56 12.33
N PHE A 570 21.15 -11.48 13.27
CA PHE A 570 21.52 -11.25 14.68
C PHE A 570 22.98 -11.59 14.99
N ASP A 571 23.72 -12.16 14.04
CA ASP A 571 25.15 -12.37 14.17
C ASP A 571 25.93 -11.08 13.85
N THR A 572 27.02 -10.86 14.59
CA THR A 572 28.06 -9.92 14.17
C THR A 572 28.97 -10.60 13.12
N TYR A 573 30.14 -11.11 13.55
CA TYR A 573 31.02 -11.96 12.76
C TYR A 573 31.71 -13.01 13.64
N PRO A 574 31.87 -14.27 13.17
CA PRO A 574 31.46 -14.78 11.86
C PRO A 574 29.93 -14.82 11.71
N LYS A 575 29.43 -14.54 10.50
CA LYS A 575 28.00 -14.56 10.18
C LYS A 575 27.63 -15.94 9.64
N ARG A 576 26.68 -16.62 10.28
CA ARG A 576 26.21 -17.93 9.82
C ARG A 576 25.42 -17.82 8.52
N ARG A 577 25.33 -18.95 7.80
CA ARG A 577 24.49 -19.04 6.59
C ARG A 577 23.00 -19.06 6.91
N GLY A 578 22.63 -19.62 8.07
CA GLY A 578 21.24 -19.72 8.50
C GLY A 578 20.36 -20.58 7.58
N LEU A 579 20.93 -21.67 7.06
CA LEU A 579 20.23 -22.66 6.23
C LEU A 579 20.21 -24.00 6.97
N THR A 580 19.18 -24.81 6.74
CA THR A 580 19.13 -26.19 7.25
C THR A 580 20.24 -27.08 6.64
N ARG A 581 20.41 -28.28 7.20
CA ARG A 581 21.48 -29.24 6.87
C ARG A 581 21.13 -30.10 5.64
N VAL A 582 20.90 -29.44 4.49
CA VAL A 582 20.38 -30.08 3.25
C VAL A 582 21.22 -31.28 2.82
N LYS A 583 22.54 -31.13 2.81
CA LYS A 583 23.47 -32.20 2.41
C LYS A 583 23.34 -33.40 3.34
N GLU A 584 23.35 -33.17 4.65
CA GLU A 584 23.26 -34.22 5.65
C GLU A 584 21.89 -34.92 5.60
N LEU A 585 20.80 -34.18 5.35
CA LEU A 585 19.46 -34.75 5.14
C LEU A 585 19.45 -35.70 3.93
N GLN A 586 20.07 -35.32 2.81
CA GLN A 586 20.21 -36.18 1.63
C GLN A 586 21.04 -37.44 1.93
N GLU A 587 22.22 -37.27 2.55
CA GLU A 587 23.09 -38.40 2.93
C GLU A 587 22.41 -39.34 3.94
N ALA A 588 21.48 -38.81 4.73
CA ALA A 588 20.65 -39.56 5.65
C ALA A 588 19.51 -40.33 4.96
N GLY A 589 19.24 -40.10 3.67
CA GLY A 589 18.14 -40.71 2.92
C GLY A 589 16.77 -40.07 3.19
N LEU A 590 16.74 -38.87 3.77
CA LEU A 590 15.51 -38.09 3.98
C LEU A 590 15.16 -37.31 2.71
N ASN A 591 13.86 -37.12 2.46
CA ASN A 591 13.43 -36.29 1.35
C ASN A 591 13.62 -34.81 1.69
N VAL A 592 14.36 -34.09 0.86
CA VAL A 592 14.54 -32.63 0.96
C VAL A 592 14.45 -32.00 -0.41
N CYS A 593 13.76 -30.88 -0.51
CA CYS A 593 13.67 -30.07 -1.73
C CYS A 593 13.91 -28.59 -1.45
N PHE A 594 14.12 -27.81 -2.51
CA PHE A 594 14.21 -26.36 -2.41
C PHE A 594 12.88 -25.69 -2.75
N GLY A 595 12.55 -24.62 -2.03
CA GLY A 595 11.42 -23.72 -2.30
C GLY A 595 11.88 -22.32 -2.69
N HIS A 596 11.09 -21.62 -3.50
CA HIS A 596 11.33 -20.22 -3.81
C HIS A 596 10.93 -19.30 -2.65
N ASP A 597 9.90 -19.70 -1.91
CA ASP A 597 9.30 -18.98 -0.79
C ASP A 597 8.59 -17.68 -1.26
N ASP A 598 9.35 -16.61 -1.46
CA ASP A 598 8.82 -15.28 -1.66
C ASP A 598 9.08 -14.76 -3.09
N ILE A 599 8.10 -14.07 -3.68
CA ILE A 599 8.26 -13.33 -4.94
C ILE A 599 7.80 -11.89 -4.70
N PHE A 600 8.76 -10.99 -4.53
CA PHE A 600 8.56 -9.56 -4.37
C PHE A 600 7.49 -9.21 -3.32
N ASP A 601 7.82 -9.47 -2.06
CA ASP A 601 6.90 -9.35 -0.93
C ASP A 601 7.59 -8.73 0.31
N PRO A 602 6.91 -8.65 1.49
CA PRO A 602 7.47 -8.03 2.69
C PRO A 602 8.77 -8.65 3.22
N TRP A 603 9.07 -9.90 2.88
CA TRP A 603 10.27 -10.60 3.36
C TRP A 603 11.39 -10.58 2.34
N TYR A 604 11.06 -10.66 1.04
CA TYR A 604 12.05 -10.72 -0.02
C TYR A 604 11.76 -9.74 -1.17
N PRO A 605 12.63 -8.73 -1.39
CA PRO A 605 12.38 -7.68 -2.38
C PRO A 605 12.78 -8.06 -3.82
N LEU A 606 13.17 -9.32 -4.08
CA LEU A 606 13.54 -9.81 -5.42
C LEU A 606 12.60 -10.97 -5.82
N GLY A 607 13.04 -11.81 -6.75
CA GLY A 607 12.32 -13.02 -7.16
C GLY A 607 11.61 -12.88 -8.50
N THR A 608 11.70 -13.95 -9.29
CA THR A 608 11.03 -14.05 -10.61
C THR A 608 10.25 -15.34 -10.78
N GLY A 609 10.20 -16.20 -9.75
CA GLY A 609 9.57 -17.51 -9.81
C GLY A 609 10.40 -18.59 -10.50
N ASN A 610 11.69 -18.35 -10.79
CA ASN A 610 12.57 -19.31 -11.44
C ASN A 610 13.27 -20.23 -10.43
N MET A 611 12.90 -21.52 -10.42
CA MET A 611 13.48 -22.51 -9.51
C MET A 611 14.95 -22.85 -9.82
N LEU A 612 15.47 -22.60 -11.03
CA LEU A 612 16.91 -22.77 -11.31
C LEU A 612 17.77 -21.74 -10.55
N GLN A 613 17.23 -20.55 -10.24
CA GLN A 613 17.92 -19.56 -9.41
C GLN A 613 18.00 -20.04 -7.95
N VAL A 614 16.89 -20.59 -7.45
CA VAL A 614 16.82 -21.20 -6.12
C VAL A 614 17.81 -22.34 -6.02
N LEU A 615 17.80 -23.26 -6.99
CA LEU A 615 18.71 -24.40 -7.04
C LEU A 615 20.17 -23.96 -7.07
N HIS A 616 20.50 -22.98 -7.92
CA HIS A 616 21.85 -22.44 -8.02
C HIS A 616 22.34 -21.86 -6.70
N MET A 617 21.53 -21.04 -6.01
CA MET A 617 21.90 -20.55 -4.67
C MET A 617 22.00 -21.69 -3.65
N GLY A 618 21.04 -22.62 -3.67
CA GLY A 618 20.93 -23.73 -2.74
C GLY A 618 22.15 -24.64 -2.75
N ILE A 619 22.64 -25.04 -3.93
CA ILE A 619 23.83 -25.90 -4.03
C ILE A 619 25.11 -25.21 -3.57
N HIS A 620 25.21 -23.88 -3.73
CA HIS A 620 26.33 -23.09 -3.19
C HIS A 620 26.25 -23.01 -1.66
N ALA A 621 25.10 -22.60 -1.13
CA ALA A 621 24.89 -22.42 0.30
C ALA A 621 25.01 -23.74 1.09
N SER A 622 24.62 -24.86 0.47
CA SER A 622 24.62 -26.21 1.06
C SER A 622 25.88 -27.03 0.74
N GLN A 623 26.85 -26.47 0.02
CA GLN A 623 28.10 -27.15 -0.37
C GLN A 623 27.88 -28.46 -1.17
N LEU A 624 27.02 -28.38 -2.19
CA LEU A 624 26.66 -29.48 -3.11
C LEU A 624 27.26 -29.27 -4.51
N LEU A 625 28.52 -28.83 -4.60
CA LEU A 625 29.21 -28.53 -5.87
C LEU A 625 30.16 -29.63 -6.35
N GLY A 626 30.14 -30.82 -5.76
CA GLY A 626 30.73 -32.01 -6.36
C GLY A 626 30.02 -32.37 -7.67
N TYR A 627 30.71 -32.98 -8.64
CA TYR A 627 30.15 -33.24 -9.97
C TYR A 627 28.81 -33.99 -9.93
N ASP A 628 28.76 -35.15 -9.26
CA ASP A 628 27.53 -35.94 -9.12
C ASP A 628 26.47 -35.21 -8.28
N GLN A 629 26.89 -34.37 -7.32
CA GLN A 629 25.96 -33.56 -6.52
C GLN A 629 25.26 -32.52 -7.39
N ILE A 630 25.99 -31.85 -8.30
CA ILE A 630 25.42 -30.88 -9.23
C ILE A 630 24.40 -31.59 -10.14
N VAL A 631 24.78 -32.70 -10.77
CA VAL A 631 23.89 -33.43 -11.69
C VAL A 631 22.61 -33.87 -10.98
N ASN A 632 22.73 -34.48 -9.80
CA ASN A 632 21.58 -34.97 -9.04
C ASN A 632 20.76 -33.86 -8.37
N SER A 633 21.30 -32.63 -8.23
CA SER A 633 20.61 -31.55 -7.54
C SER A 633 19.33 -31.07 -8.25
N ILE A 634 19.14 -31.40 -9.53
CA ILE A 634 17.88 -31.10 -10.23
C ILE A 634 16.67 -31.74 -9.55
N ASP A 635 16.86 -32.88 -8.89
CA ASP A 635 15.81 -33.58 -8.15
C ASP A 635 15.30 -32.76 -6.96
N LEU A 636 16.13 -31.85 -6.40
CA LEU A 636 15.75 -30.93 -5.32
C LEU A 636 14.67 -29.91 -5.73
N ILE A 637 14.40 -29.73 -7.03
CA ILE A 637 13.33 -28.85 -7.53
C ILE A 637 12.33 -29.57 -8.44
N THR A 638 12.43 -30.91 -8.52
CA THR A 638 11.56 -31.76 -9.36
C THR A 638 11.02 -32.94 -8.56
N LYS A 639 11.69 -34.10 -8.57
CA LYS A 639 11.19 -35.34 -7.94
C LYS A 639 11.01 -35.21 -6.43
N ASN A 640 11.97 -34.61 -5.73
CA ASN A 640 11.88 -34.45 -4.27
C ASN A 640 10.73 -33.52 -3.90
N SER A 641 10.51 -32.46 -4.69
CA SER A 641 9.37 -31.57 -4.55
C SER A 641 8.06 -32.31 -4.82
N ALA A 642 7.97 -33.16 -5.84
CA ALA A 642 6.78 -33.97 -6.12
C ALA A 642 6.42 -34.94 -4.98
N ARG A 643 7.43 -35.55 -4.33
CA ARG A 643 7.24 -36.34 -3.11
C ARG A 643 6.73 -35.48 -1.96
N THR A 644 7.31 -34.30 -1.72
CA THR A 644 6.86 -33.33 -0.70
C THR A 644 5.41 -32.88 -0.94
N LEU A 645 5.03 -32.69 -2.21
CA LEU A 645 3.67 -32.33 -2.61
C LEU A 645 2.70 -33.52 -2.56
N HIS A 646 3.20 -34.75 -2.39
CA HIS A 646 2.44 -35.99 -2.41
C HIS A 646 1.69 -36.21 -3.74
N ILE A 647 2.40 -36.04 -4.86
CA ILE A 647 1.87 -36.11 -6.23
C ILE A 647 2.64 -37.06 -7.16
N GLU A 648 3.44 -37.98 -6.62
CA GLU A 648 4.30 -38.90 -7.40
C GLU A 648 3.51 -39.78 -8.40
N ASP A 649 2.25 -40.10 -8.08
CA ASP A 649 1.36 -40.87 -8.95
C ASP A 649 1.02 -40.16 -10.26
N VAL A 650 1.06 -38.83 -10.27
CA VAL A 650 0.69 -37.98 -11.42
C VAL A 650 1.85 -37.13 -11.95
N TYR A 651 3.04 -37.26 -11.35
CA TYR A 651 4.24 -36.50 -11.70
C TYR A 651 5.35 -37.43 -12.21
N GLY A 652 6.06 -37.00 -13.25
CA GLY A 652 7.19 -37.73 -13.82
C GLY A 652 7.01 -38.07 -15.31
N ILE A 653 8.12 -38.40 -15.97
CA ILE A 653 8.15 -38.72 -17.39
C ILE A 653 8.14 -40.24 -17.56
N GLU A 654 6.94 -40.82 -17.48
CA GLU A 654 6.70 -42.26 -17.57
C GLU A 654 5.43 -42.53 -18.39
N GLU A 655 5.39 -43.67 -19.11
CA GLU A 655 4.19 -44.07 -19.85
C GLU A 655 3.00 -44.23 -18.90
N GLY A 656 1.85 -43.65 -19.27
CA GLY A 656 0.62 -43.67 -18.48
C GLY A 656 0.41 -42.44 -17.57
N LYS A 657 1.46 -41.67 -17.28
CA LYS A 657 1.33 -40.40 -16.53
C LYS A 657 0.84 -39.25 -17.42
N PRO A 658 0.27 -38.16 -16.85
CA PRO A 658 -0.10 -36.98 -17.62
C PRO A 658 1.06 -36.41 -18.44
N ALA A 659 0.79 -35.96 -19.67
CA ALA A 659 1.78 -35.34 -20.55
C ALA A 659 2.10 -33.90 -20.13
N ASN A 660 2.69 -33.76 -18.94
CA ASN A 660 3.15 -32.53 -18.32
C ASN A 660 4.68 -32.53 -18.30
N PHE A 661 5.32 -31.73 -19.14
CA PHE A 661 6.77 -31.68 -19.23
C PHE A 661 7.27 -30.33 -19.76
N ILE A 662 8.55 -30.06 -19.55
CA ILE A 662 9.23 -28.87 -20.07
C ILE A 662 10.42 -29.27 -20.94
N VAL A 663 10.81 -28.36 -21.84
CA VAL A 663 12.02 -28.50 -22.65
C VAL A 663 12.95 -27.36 -22.28
N LEU A 664 14.13 -27.70 -21.75
CA LEU A 664 15.16 -26.73 -21.36
C LEU A 664 16.16 -26.51 -22.49
N GLU A 665 16.75 -25.31 -22.54
CA GLU A 665 17.87 -24.96 -23.43
C GLU A 665 19.21 -25.55 -22.92
N ALA A 666 19.26 -26.85 -22.70
CA ALA A 666 20.43 -27.57 -22.22
C ALA A 666 20.41 -29.04 -22.64
N GLU A 667 21.60 -29.64 -22.77
CA GLU A 667 21.76 -31.05 -23.16
C GLU A 667 21.69 -32.02 -21.96
N ASN A 668 21.89 -31.51 -20.75
CA ASN A 668 21.88 -32.28 -19.50
C ASN A 668 21.68 -31.35 -18.30
N GLU A 669 21.50 -31.95 -17.13
CA GLU A 669 21.24 -31.30 -15.84
C GLU A 669 22.37 -30.34 -15.45
N TYR A 670 23.62 -30.76 -15.64
CA TYR A 670 24.79 -29.93 -15.32
C TYR A 670 24.79 -28.62 -16.11
N GLU A 671 24.57 -28.71 -17.43
CA GLU A 671 24.51 -27.53 -18.29
C GLU A 671 23.27 -26.68 -18.03
N ALA A 672 22.14 -27.30 -17.68
CA ALA A 672 20.92 -26.59 -17.29
C ALA A 672 21.15 -25.70 -16.07
N ILE A 673 21.80 -26.25 -15.04
CA ILE A 673 22.13 -25.53 -13.80
C ILE A 673 23.19 -24.47 -14.07
N ARG A 674 24.30 -24.82 -14.74
CA ARG A 674 25.42 -23.91 -15.00
C ARG A 674 25.03 -22.70 -15.83
N LYS A 675 24.23 -22.88 -16.89
CA LYS A 675 23.80 -21.79 -17.78
C LYS A 675 22.57 -21.06 -17.28
N GLN A 676 21.91 -21.56 -16.24
CA GLN A 676 20.57 -21.11 -15.86
C GLN A 676 19.63 -21.20 -17.08
N ALA A 677 19.56 -22.39 -17.67
CA ALA A 677 18.91 -22.61 -18.97
C ALA A 677 17.46 -22.15 -18.98
N GLY A 678 17.07 -21.48 -20.06
CA GLY A 678 15.69 -21.05 -20.26
C GLY A 678 14.75 -22.23 -20.55
N VAL A 679 13.48 -22.09 -20.13
CA VAL A 679 12.42 -23.01 -20.54
C VAL A 679 11.94 -22.64 -21.94
N LEU A 680 12.33 -23.44 -22.94
CA LEU A 680 11.94 -23.22 -24.33
C LEU A 680 10.46 -23.51 -24.56
N TYR A 681 9.98 -24.63 -24.01
CA TYR A 681 8.59 -25.05 -24.13
C TYR A 681 8.08 -25.63 -22.81
N SER A 682 6.83 -25.34 -22.48
CA SER A 682 6.10 -25.97 -21.37
C SER A 682 4.82 -26.59 -21.92
N TYR A 683 4.64 -27.89 -21.66
CA TYR A 683 3.48 -28.68 -22.08
C TYR A 683 2.70 -29.16 -20.85
N ARG A 684 1.38 -29.03 -20.91
CA ARG A 684 0.44 -29.53 -19.89
C ARG A 684 -0.71 -30.28 -20.56
N GLY A 685 -0.94 -31.52 -20.16
CA GLY A 685 -1.92 -32.41 -20.78
C GLY A 685 -1.70 -32.55 -22.29
N GLY A 686 -0.43 -32.56 -22.74
CA GLY A 686 -0.06 -32.62 -24.16
C GLY A 686 -0.26 -31.32 -24.95
N ARG A 687 -0.68 -30.22 -24.30
CA ARG A 687 -0.84 -28.91 -24.95
C ARG A 687 0.28 -27.95 -24.55
N LYS A 688 0.85 -27.24 -25.51
CA LYS A 688 1.84 -26.18 -25.25
C LYS A 688 1.16 -25.00 -24.53
N ILE A 689 1.63 -24.66 -23.33
CA ILE A 689 1.11 -23.57 -22.49
C ILE A 689 2.05 -22.37 -22.39
N ALA A 690 3.35 -22.56 -22.65
CA ALA A 690 4.33 -21.49 -22.72
C ALA A 690 5.43 -21.78 -23.76
N GLU A 691 6.02 -20.73 -24.31
CA GLU A 691 7.12 -20.77 -25.27
C GLU A 691 8.07 -19.59 -25.07
N THR A 692 9.38 -19.87 -25.06
CA THR A 692 10.44 -18.87 -24.97
C THR A 692 11.39 -19.05 -26.14
N LYS A 693 11.81 -17.95 -26.76
CA LYS A 693 12.84 -17.99 -27.80
C LYS A 693 14.22 -18.16 -27.17
N PRO A 694 15.09 -19.05 -27.70
CA PRO A 694 16.48 -19.17 -27.28
C PRO A 694 17.19 -17.81 -27.26
N ARG A 695 18.13 -17.65 -26.33
CA ARG A 695 18.91 -16.40 -26.23
C ARG A 695 19.93 -16.36 -27.37
N ASP A 696 19.86 -15.31 -28.19
CA ASP A 696 20.86 -15.05 -29.24
C ASP A 696 21.80 -13.94 -28.80
N THR A 697 23.08 -14.26 -28.60
CA THR A 697 24.11 -13.31 -28.15
C THR A 697 25.25 -13.29 -29.15
N SER A 698 25.56 -12.11 -29.69
CA SER A 698 26.72 -11.91 -30.56
C SER A 698 27.63 -10.81 -30.00
N ILE A 699 28.93 -11.05 -30.01
CA ILE A 699 29.95 -10.04 -29.73
C ILE A 699 30.40 -9.35 -31.02
N ILE A 700 30.86 -8.11 -30.91
CA ILE A 700 31.34 -7.31 -32.03
C ILE A 700 32.83 -7.04 -31.77
N LEU A 701 33.68 -7.50 -32.67
CA LEU A 701 35.14 -7.34 -32.60
C LEU A 701 35.64 -6.59 -33.83
N GLU A 702 36.86 -6.05 -33.77
CA GLU A 702 37.53 -5.45 -34.92
C GLU A 702 37.80 -6.53 -35.99
N GLY A 703 36.81 -6.76 -36.86
CA GLY A 703 36.86 -7.81 -37.88
C GLY A 703 35.53 -8.53 -38.16
N GLY A 704 34.50 -8.34 -37.33
CA GLY A 704 33.18 -8.94 -37.57
C GLY A 704 32.35 -9.16 -36.31
N SER A 705 31.33 -10.00 -36.44
CA SER A 705 30.48 -10.44 -35.33
C SER A 705 30.63 -11.95 -35.12
N GLU A 706 30.70 -12.37 -33.86
CA GLU A 706 30.83 -13.77 -33.44
C GLU A 706 29.69 -14.11 -32.47
N ASN A 707 29.04 -15.27 -32.67
CA ASN A 707 27.98 -15.74 -31.80
C ASN A 707 28.54 -16.47 -30.57
N VAL A 708 27.99 -16.20 -29.39
CA VAL A 708 28.42 -16.80 -28.12
C VAL A 708 27.31 -17.69 -27.56
N THR A 709 27.57 -19.01 -27.58
CA THR A 709 26.63 -20.05 -27.12
C THR A 709 26.90 -20.54 -25.70
N PHE A 710 28.03 -20.14 -25.10
CA PHE A 710 28.50 -20.61 -23.78
C PHE A 710 28.69 -22.13 -23.66
N ASN A 711 28.79 -22.85 -24.77
CA ASN A 711 29.21 -24.25 -24.81
C ASN A 711 30.74 -24.34 -24.73
N LYS A 712 31.27 -25.39 -24.08
CA LYS A 712 32.71 -25.60 -23.93
C LYS A 712 33.31 -26.34 -25.12
#